data_AF-A0A7T5RHF6-F1
#
_entry.id   AF-A0A7T5RHF6-F1
#
_cell.length_a   1.000
_cell.length_b   1.000
_cell.length_c   1.000
_cell.angle_alpha   90.00
_cell.angle_beta   90.00
_cell.angle_gamma   90.00
#
_symmetry.space_group_name_H-M   'P 1'
#
loop_
_entity.id
_entity.type
_entity.pdbx_description
1 polymer ?
#
loop_
_entity_poly.entity_id
_entity_poly.type
_entity_poly.pdbx_seq_one_letter_code
_entity_poly.pdbx_strand_id
1 'polypeptide(L)'
;MGRVEFHLFHREKTPTPELVAAFPQHVGLQGRLLLGGEALNPVKKDLYEVTERTLGKLASHDYKPLNNASTGERTDYWDGKEGNIFSAQKRAWVENTVSIFQNTRGFFANTDEGKKWTKLYRRFGIETLNVKSNSIENFYHKYFTGPYKQSDIKRFVFDILAIYRDPQKKTLDYKKLQEDLESIQWIANIFGATSAEIIGQLIDAEVKLQTQPKDLIKKVNEQVKTNGTKVLRINHLTQDEERLLRFLWEGKEEKLPGFKPSPEWQDPIRPRQPTPTTEDINRFKIKMKHVDNKATGVRDFPDSREIEGLTDPLVVAYNLKRLYPARYAQDVNALAENVRQEHVHFRGWLEKIHLPPNYYVSMMTKNLREYAHFLEKTYRITIPEINNLKVVPLYGKSAELWNPTGTAGGTLAFVNPRYPVIFLDFDVINQHAFYLGEKNIEEMTAKEFGKIIEKLLNEIQPHEYTHLLSDIANWHLIKDEGTPQEQTTDIVMGKLGLLLLKPTPPKVSREERLNLKERGRALMEALTVELTEQWLRHVKNRSLALPIYTRERQLLNTLINQISKERNVSREEVLAKFVEAYFKPHGFKHLADYLSGKKIDRTQSKFEYDQNRKHFMQIIYALIEYESQEAERSGIYPDYSITKNYITGSLSLSQKAQIELFLRGYSRAASDVQLTPQAIEEIRNVISGKKQEKLAA
;
A
#
# COMPACT_ATOMS: atom_id res chain seq x y z
N MET A 1 -36.13 36.48 20.02
CA MET A 1 -34.78 36.59 19.45
C MET A 1 -33.85 35.70 20.26
N GLY A 2 -33.59 34.47 19.81
CA GLY A 2 -32.68 33.53 20.46
C GLY A 2 -31.87 32.84 19.37
N ARG A 3 -30.55 32.98 19.41
CA ARG A 3 -29.60 32.42 18.43
C ARG A 3 -29.59 30.90 18.57
N VAL A 4 -29.77 30.21 17.45
CA VAL A 4 -29.56 28.76 17.30
C VAL A 4 -28.06 28.54 17.10
N GLU A 5 -27.40 27.89 18.05
CA GLU A 5 -26.03 27.37 17.90
C GLU A 5 -26.07 26.07 17.10
N PHE A 6 -25.51 26.10 15.89
CA PHE A 6 -25.23 24.90 15.12
C PHE A 6 -23.86 24.34 15.54
N HIS A 7 -23.86 23.18 16.19
CA HIS A 7 -22.66 22.36 16.34
C HIS A 7 -22.26 21.79 14.97
N LEU A 8 -21.25 22.39 14.36
CA LEU A 8 -20.61 21.91 13.13
C LEU A 8 -19.81 20.63 13.43
N PHE A 9 -20.20 19.56 12.74
CA PHE A 9 -19.53 18.27 12.68
C PHE A 9 -18.05 18.40 12.30
N HIS A 10 -17.23 17.58 12.95
CA HIS A 10 -15.78 17.52 12.77
C HIS A 10 -15.39 17.30 11.31
N ARG A 11 -14.52 18.19 10.83
CA ARG A 11 -13.95 18.25 9.49
C ARG A 11 -13.20 16.96 9.15
N GLU A 12 -13.57 16.37 8.03
CA GLU A 12 -12.73 15.50 7.22
C GLU A 12 -11.37 16.19 7.02
N LYS A 13 -10.28 15.47 7.28
CA LYS A 13 -8.93 16.01 7.07
C LYS A 13 -8.75 16.27 5.57
N THR A 14 -8.86 17.54 5.20
CA THR A 14 -7.97 18.20 4.22
C THR A 14 -6.59 17.55 4.28
N PRO A 15 -5.86 17.38 3.15
CA PRO A 15 -4.47 16.94 3.19
C PRO A 15 -3.75 17.81 4.22
N THR A 16 -3.36 17.20 5.33
CA THR A 16 -2.67 17.92 6.39
C THR A 16 -1.29 18.29 5.81
N PRO A 17 -0.84 19.56 5.94
CA PRO A 17 0.52 20.00 5.61
C PRO A 17 1.64 19.19 6.30
N GLU A 18 1.27 18.23 7.16
CA GLU A 18 2.12 17.44 8.02
C GLU A 18 2.80 16.23 7.32
N LEU A 19 2.73 16.13 5.98
CA LEU A 19 3.53 15.16 5.19
C LEU A 19 4.60 15.79 4.31
N VAL A 20 4.92 17.07 4.56
CA VAL A 20 6.16 17.68 4.07
C VAL A 20 7.07 17.80 5.27
N ALA A 21 7.88 16.76 5.46
CA ALA A 21 8.87 16.71 6.51
C ALA A 21 9.65 18.03 6.49
N ALA A 22 9.64 18.75 7.62
CA ALA A 22 10.46 19.92 7.81
C ALA A 22 11.88 19.59 7.34
N PHE A 23 12.34 20.27 6.28
CA PHE A 23 13.56 19.92 5.55
C PHE A 23 14.72 19.61 6.51
N PRO A 24 15.12 18.34 6.65
CA PRO A 24 16.40 18.01 7.25
C PRO A 24 17.47 18.81 6.50
N GLN A 25 18.53 19.25 7.18
CA GLN A 25 19.62 19.89 6.47
C GLN A 25 20.37 18.84 5.63
N HIS A 26 19.93 18.62 4.39
CA HIS A 26 20.54 17.71 3.39
C HIS A 26 21.84 18.29 2.80
N VAL A 27 22.70 18.86 3.63
CA VAL A 27 23.94 19.57 3.24
C VAL A 27 24.87 18.70 2.38
N GLY A 28 25.00 17.42 2.70
CA GLY A 28 25.85 16.49 1.97
C GLY A 28 25.30 16.20 0.56
N LEU A 29 23.99 15.99 0.44
CA LEU A 29 23.32 15.85 -0.85
C LEU A 29 23.41 17.16 -1.65
N GLN A 30 23.10 18.31 -1.05
CA GLN A 30 23.15 19.62 -1.70
C GLN A 30 24.54 19.93 -2.26
N GLY A 31 25.60 19.66 -1.50
CA GLY A 31 26.98 19.82 -1.97
C GLY A 31 27.30 18.92 -3.17
N ARG A 32 26.87 17.66 -3.13
CA ARG A 32 27.08 16.70 -4.23
C ARG A 32 26.27 17.04 -5.48
N LEU A 33 25.04 17.51 -5.33
CA LEU A 33 24.20 17.96 -6.45
C LEU A 33 24.84 19.12 -7.22
N LEU A 34 25.46 20.07 -6.51
CA LEU A 34 26.17 21.19 -7.12
C LEU A 34 27.50 20.78 -7.76
N LEU A 35 28.27 19.87 -7.15
CA LEU A 35 29.50 19.34 -7.75
C LEU A 35 29.22 18.51 -9.01
N GLY A 36 28.15 17.71 -9.00
CA GLY A 36 27.79 16.81 -10.10
C GLY A 36 28.82 15.69 -10.35
N GLY A 37 28.72 15.04 -11.52
CA GLY A 37 29.68 14.01 -11.95
C GLY A 37 29.82 12.85 -10.96
N GLU A 38 31.05 12.47 -10.63
CA GLU A 38 31.36 11.41 -9.67
C GLU A 38 30.97 11.75 -8.22
N ALA A 39 30.72 13.02 -7.89
CA ALA A 39 30.23 13.38 -6.55
C ALA A 39 28.83 12.81 -6.28
N LEU A 40 28.07 12.52 -7.34
CA LEU A 40 26.75 11.88 -7.25
C LEU A 40 26.84 10.38 -6.94
N ASN A 41 28.02 9.78 -6.99
CA ASN A 41 28.20 8.36 -6.66
C ASN A 41 28.07 8.14 -5.15
N PRO A 42 27.06 7.38 -4.67
CA PRO A 42 26.84 7.17 -3.23
C PRO A 42 28.00 6.41 -2.56
N VAL A 43 28.78 5.63 -3.32
CA VAL A 43 29.94 4.88 -2.80
C VAL A 43 31.19 5.75 -2.67
N LYS A 44 31.25 6.90 -3.35
CA LYS A 44 32.38 7.83 -3.30
C LYS A 44 32.37 8.56 -1.95
N LYS A 45 33.32 8.23 -1.06
CA LYS A 45 33.43 8.79 0.32
C LYS A 45 34.67 9.67 0.54
N ASP A 46 35.42 9.93 -0.51
CA ASP A 46 36.70 10.63 -0.51
C ASP A 46 36.66 11.90 -1.39
N LEU A 47 35.54 12.63 -1.39
CA LEU A 47 35.45 13.93 -2.06
C LEU A 47 36.35 14.95 -1.35
N TYR A 48 36.99 15.80 -2.14
CA TYR A 48 37.90 16.84 -1.66
C TYR A 48 37.13 18.03 -1.07
N GLU A 49 37.85 18.90 -0.38
CA GLU A 49 37.29 20.12 0.19
C GLU A 49 36.70 21.04 -0.89
N VAL A 50 35.44 21.42 -0.70
CA VAL A 50 34.68 22.20 -1.67
C VAL A 50 35.10 23.66 -1.62
N THR A 51 35.28 24.29 -2.78
CA THR A 51 35.54 25.72 -2.93
C THR A 51 34.46 26.37 -3.80
N GLU A 52 34.39 27.71 -3.77
CA GLU A 52 33.47 28.43 -4.67
C GLU A 52 33.75 28.14 -6.15
N ARG A 53 35.04 27.94 -6.50
CA ARG A 53 35.46 27.56 -7.86
C ARG A 53 34.93 26.18 -8.27
N THR A 54 34.90 25.22 -7.34
CA THR A 54 34.50 23.84 -7.63
C THR A 54 32.98 23.68 -7.70
N LEU A 55 32.22 24.55 -7.02
CA LEU A 55 30.76 24.59 -7.09
C LEU A 55 30.21 25.25 -8.37
N GLY A 56 31.03 25.92 -9.18
CA GLY A 56 30.60 26.42 -10.49
C GLY A 56 29.40 27.40 -10.46
N LYS A 57 28.67 27.47 -11.57
CA LYS A 57 27.40 28.21 -11.70
C LYS A 57 26.33 27.26 -12.26
N LEU A 58 25.05 27.54 -12.03
CA LEU A 58 23.91 26.80 -12.60
C LEU A 58 24.09 26.40 -14.08
N ALA A 59 24.63 27.29 -14.91
CA ALA A 59 24.85 27.02 -16.34
C ALA A 59 25.82 25.86 -16.59
N SER A 60 26.85 25.70 -15.74
CA SER A 60 27.88 24.65 -15.84
C SER A 60 27.49 23.31 -15.22
N HIS A 61 26.43 23.23 -14.40
CA HIS A 61 26.02 21.97 -13.78
C HIS A 61 25.40 21.02 -14.81
N ASP A 62 25.79 19.75 -14.77
CA ASP A 62 25.18 18.70 -15.60
C ASP A 62 24.10 17.96 -14.79
N TYR A 63 22.83 18.16 -15.18
CA TYR A 63 21.68 17.49 -14.57
C TYR A 63 21.23 16.24 -15.34
N LYS A 64 22.05 15.72 -16.26
CA LYS A 64 21.73 14.49 -16.99
C LYS A 64 21.37 13.31 -16.08
N PRO A 65 22.06 13.03 -14.95
CA PRO A 65 21.63 11.95 -14.04
C PRO A 65 20.22 12.16 -13.50
N LEU A 66 19.86 13.40 -13.14
CA LEU A 66 18.54 13.73 -12.61
C LEU A 66 17.47 13.70 -13.70
N ASN A 67 17.82 14.13 -14.92
CA ASN A 67 16.94 13.99 -16.09
C ASN A 67 16.68 12.51 -16.42
N ASN A 68 17.69 11.64 -16.30
CA ASN A 68 17.56 10.21 -16.51
C ASN A 68 16.69 9.56 -15.43
N ALA A 69 16.96 9.84 -14.15
CA ALA A 69 16.17 9.32 -13.03
C ALA A 69 14.69 9.75 -13.14
N SER A 70 14.44 11.03 -13.44
CA SER A 70 13.09 11.54 -13.71
C SER A 70 12.43 10.92 -14.95
N THR A 71 13.19 10.60 -15.98
CA THR A 71 12.66 9.91 -17.16
C THR A 71 12.33 8.45 -16.85
N GLY A 72 13.18 7.76 -16.07
CA GLY A 72 12.95 6.41 -15.56
C GLY A 72 11.69 6.33 -14.71
N GLU A 73 11.59 7.19 -13.68
CA GLU A 73 10.44 7.23 -12.77
C GLU A 73 9.10 7.44 -13.50
N ARG A 74 9.10 8.29 -14.55
CA ARG A 74 7.90 8.50 -15.37
C ARG A 74 7.64 7.35 -16.34
N THR A 75 8.68 6.73 -16.88
CA THR A 75 8.55 5.54 -17.74
C THR A 75 7.96 4.40 -16.94
N ASP A 76 8.48 4.13 -15.73
CA ASP A 76 7.98 3.10 -14.82
C ASP A 76 6.54 3.39 -14.38
N TYR A 77 6.21 4.67 -14.12
CA TYR A 77 4.84 5.06 -13.79
C TYR A 77 3.85 4.83 -14.94
N TRP A 78 4.31 4.88 -16.20
CA TRP A 78 3.49 4.67 -17.39
C TRP A 78 3.52 3.23 -17.91
N ASP A 79 4.52 2.43 -17.53
CA ASP A 79 4.65 1.04 -17.95
C ASP A 79 3.43 0.21 -17.48
N GLY A 80 2.90 -0.61 -18.38
CA GLY A 80 1.72 -1.44 -18.12
C GLY A 80 0.35 -0.73 -18.07
N LYS A 81 0.27 0.60 -18.26
CA LYS A 81 -1.01 1.33 -18.35
C LYS A 81 -1.58 1.32 -19.78
N GLU A 82 -2.92 1.26 -19.92
CA GLU A 82 -3.62 1.04 -21.20
C GLU A 82 -3.11 1.93 -22.35
N GLY A 83 -2.76 1.25 -23.45
CA GLY A 83 -2.20 1.85 -24.64
C GLY A 83 -0.78 2.35 -24.40
N ASN A 84 0.23 1.56 -24.79
CA ASN A 84 1.66 1.95 -24.91
C ASN A 84 1.91 3.11 -25.91
N ILE A 85 0.91 3.98 -26.08
CA ILE A 85 0.90 5.16 -26.90
C ILE A 85 1.03 6.34 -25.95
N PHE A 86 2.23 6.92 -25.90
CA PHE A 86 2.58 8.08 -25.10
C PHE A 86 1.54 9.22 -25.13
N SER A 87 0.88 9.45 -26.26
CA SER A 87 -0.16 10.48 -26.38
C SER A 87 -1.42 10.22 -25.55
N ALA A 88 -1.80 8.95 -25.36
CA ALA A 88 -2.92 8.57 -24.50
C ALA A 88 -2.55 8.74 -23.01
N GLN A 89 -1.36 8.31 -22.63
CA GLN A 89 -0.83 8.45 -21.26
C GLN A 89 -0.67 9.93 -20.86
N LYS A 90 -0.14 10.77 -21.76
CA LYS A 90 -0.08 12.22 -21.56
C LYS A 90 -1.47 12.81 -21.37
N ARG A 91 -2.45 12.44 -22.21
CA ARG A 91 -3.84 12.95 -22.10
C ARG A 91 -4.45 12.60 -20.75
N ALA A 92 -4.35 11.34 -20.33
CA ALA A 92 -4.83 10.89 -19.02
C ALA A 92 -4.14 11.63 -17.87
N TRP A 93 -2.82 11.87 -17.96
CA TRP A 93 -2.10 12.65 -16.96
C TRP A 93 -2.57 14.11 -16.89
N VAL A 94 -2.84 14.76 -18.04
CA VAL A 94 -3.40 16.12 -18.11
C VAL A 94 -4.77 16.16 -17.45
N GLU A 95 -5.65 15.23 -17.80
CA GLU A 95 -7.01 15.12 -17.25
C GLU A 95 -7.00 14.90 -15.73
N ASN A 96 -6.14 14.00 -15.24
CA ASN A 96 -5.96 13.75 -13.81
C ASN A 96 -5.43 14.97 -13.07
N THR A 97 -4.45 15.68 -13.64
CA THR A 97 -3.91 16.90 -13.05
C THR A 97 -4.97 17.99 -12.97
N VAL A 98 -5.77 18.17 -14.03
CA VAL A 98 -6.92 19.10 -14.03
C VAL A 98 -7.92 18.72 -12.93
N SER A 99 -8.26 17.43 -12.82
CA SER A 99 -9.17 16.91 -11.78
C SER A 99 -8.65 17.18 -10.37
N ILE A 100 -7.35 16.98 -10.11
CA ILE A 100 -6.72 17.28 -8.81
C ILE A 100 -6.93 18.75 -8.42
N PHE A 101 -6.64 19.68 -9.32
CA PHE A 101 -6.85 21.12 -9.08
C PHE A 101 -8.34 21.48 -8.87
N GLN A 102 -9.25 20.84 -9.61
CA GLN A 102 -10.69 21.04 -9.45
C GLN A 102 -11.20 20.53 -8.09
N ASN A 103 -10.77 19.33 -7.68
CA ASN A 103 -11.15 18.73 -6.39
C ASN A 103 -10.52 19.46 -5.20
N THR A 104 -9.38 20.12 -5.40
CA THR A 104 -8.69 20.93 -4.38
C THR A 104 -9.03 22.42 -4.47
N ARG A 105 -10.02 22.82 -5.27
CA ARG A 105 -10.42 24.23 -5.43
C ARG A 105 -10.75 24.92 -4.10
N GLY A 106 -11.34 24.19 -3.16
CA GLY A 106 -11.64 24.70 -1.82
C GLY A 106 -10.37 25.09 -1.05
N PHE A 107 -9.28 24.34 -1.18
CA PHE A 107 -7.98 24.68 -0.59
C PHE A 107 -7.44 25.98 -1.19
N PHE A 108 -7.37 26.08 -2.52
CA PHE A 108 -6.85 27.26 -3.22
C PHE A 108 -7.68 28.53 -2.99
N ALA A 109 -9.01 28.40 -2.85
CA ALA A 109 -9.90 29.53 -2.64
C ALA A 109 -9.94 30.00 -1.18
N ASN A 110 -9.96 29.06 -0.22
CA ASN A 110 -10.41 29.34 1.13
C ASN A 110 -9.30 29.31 2.19
N THR A 111 -8.10 28.82 1.86
CA THR A 111 -6.97 28.77 2.82
C THR A 111 -5.91 29.82 2.47
N ASP A 112 -5.18 30.30 3.47
CA ASP A 112 -4.09 31.26 3.22
C ASP A 112 -2.90 30.59 2.52
N GLU A 113 -2.61 29.34 2.87
CA GLU A 113 -1.66 28.46 2.16
C GLU A 113 -2.01 28.35 0.67
N GLY A 114 -3.26 27.96 0.36
CA GLY A 114 -3.74 27.81 -1.00
C GLY A 114 -3.71 29.11 -1.79
N LYS A 115 -4.01 30.26 -1.17
CA LYS A 115 -3.88 31.58 -1.81
C LYS A 115 -2.43 31.93 -2.13
N LYS A 116 -1.45 31.53 -1.29
CA LYS A 116 -0.01 31.67 -1.60
C LYS A 116 0.36 30.82 -2.81
N TRP A 117 -0.03 29.54 -2.80
CA TRP A 117 0.25 28.61 -3.90
C TRP A 117 -0.38 29.07 -5.22
N THR A 118 -1.61 29.59 -5.20
CA THR A 118 -2.26 30.19 -6.38
C THR A 118 -1.42 31.30 -7.00
N LYS A 119 -0.78 32.15 -6.19
CA LYS A 119 0.08 33.24 -6.69
C LYS A 119 1.34 32.68 -7.36
N LEU A 120 1.93 31.63 -6.80
CA LEU A 120 3.10 30.96 -7.37
C LEU A 120 2.74 30.25 -8.68
N TYR A 121 1.70 29.41 -8.68
CA TYR A 121 1.33 28.59 -9.84
C TYR A 121 0.84 29.42 -11.03
N ARG A 122 0.27 30.60 -10.78
CA ARG A 122 -0.03 31.56 -11.86
C ARG A 122 1.23 31.98 -12.63
N ARG A 123 2.40 32.02 -12.00
CA ARG A 123 3.67 32.32 -12.68
C ARG A 123 4.15 31.19 -13.59
N PHE A 124 3.61 29.99 -13.40
CA PHE A 124 3.77 28.84 -14.30
C PHE A 124 2.66 28.76 -15.37
N GLY A 125 1.75 29.74 -15.42
CA GLY A 125 0.62 29.73 -16.35
C GLY A 125 -0.54 28.84 -15.91
N ILE A 126 -0.58 28.41 -14.64
CA ILE A 126 -1.62 27.55 -14.09
C ILE A 126 -2.59 28.39 -13.26
N GLU A 127 -3.82 28.55 -13.74
CA GLU A 127 -4.91 29.19 -13.01
C GLU A 127 -5.59 28.20 -12.06
N THR A 128 -5.13 28.07 -10.83
CA THR A 128 -5.56 27.00 -9.89
C THR A 128 -7.06 26.97 -9.59
N LEU A 129 -7.77 28.10 -9.72
CA LEU A 129 -9.22 28.18 -9.48
C LEU A 129 -10.06 27.85 -10.73
N ASN A 130 -9.44 27.83 -11.90
CA ASN A 130 -10.08 27.59 -13.19
C ASN A 130 -9.09 26.91 -14.15
N VAL A 131 -8.49 25.81 -13.71
CA VAL A 131 -7.44 25.14 -14.46
C VAL A 131 -8.00 24.58 -15.77
N LYS A 132 -7.24 24.70 -16.86
CA LYS A 132 -7.62 24.19 -18.19
C LYS A 132 -6.60 23.17 -18.66
N SER A 133 -7.04 22.15 -19.41
CA SER A 133 -6.14 21.14 -19.98
C SER A 133 -4.98 21.76 -20.76
N ASN A 134 -5.24 22.79 -21.58
CA ASN A 134 -4.19 23.51 -22.31
C ASN A 134 -3.12 24.14 -21.40
N SER A 135 -3.50 24.63 -20.21
CA SER A 135 -2.51 25.21 -19.27
C SER A 135 -1.57 24.16 -18.71
N ILE A 136 -2.08 22.97 -18.40
CA ILE A 136 -1.30 21.83 -17.93
C ILE A 136 -0.45 21.23 -19.06
N GLU A 137 -0.99 21.17 -20.28
CA GLU A 137 -0.22 20.73 -21.46
C GLU A 137 0.94 21.67 -21.78
N ASN A 138 0.71 22.99 -21.71
CA ASN A 138 1.77 23.98 -21.91
C ASN A 138 2.84 23.86 -20.82
N PHE A 139 2.43 23.67 -19.57
CA PHE A 139 3.35 23.42 -18.46
C PHE A 139 4.20 22.16 -18.71
N TYR A 140 3.58 21.06 -19.14
CA TYR A 140 4.28 19.84 -19.53
C TYR A 140 5.27 20.08 -20.68
N HIS A 141 4.82 20.68 -21.78
CA HIS A 141 5.67 20.89 -22.96
C HIS A 141 6.87 21.79 -22.71
N LYS A 142 6.75 22.71 -21.74
CA LYS A 142 7.86 23.59 -21.33
C LYS A 142 9.02 22.83 -20.70
N TYR A 143 8.75 21.74 -19.98
CA TYR A 143 9.73 21.01 -19.19
C TYR A 143 10.06 19.61 -19.71
N PHE A 144 9.36 19.15 -20.75
CA PHE A 144 9.65 17.87 -21.41
C PHE A 144 9.86 18.07 -22.90
N THR A 145 11.14 18.13 -23.27
CA THR A 145 11.58 18.53 -24.60
C THR A 145 12.17 17.34 -25.38
N GLY A 146 12.39 17.55 -26.68
CA GLY A 146 12.95 16.53 -27.57
C GLY A 146 11.97 15.45 -28.05
N PRO A 147 12.44 14.54 -28.93
CA PRO A 147 11.63 13.47 -29.51
C PRO A 147 11.21 12.42 -28.47
N TYR A 148 12.04 12.20 -27.44
CA TYR A 148 11.80 11.25 -26.35
C TYR A 148 11.25 11.89 -25.07
N LYS A 149 10.86 13.18 -25.11
CA LYS A 149 10.24 13.90 -23.99
C LYS A 149 11.06 13.82 -22.70
N GLN A 150 12.37 13.97 -22.86
CA GLN A 150 13.34 14.00 -21.78
C GLN A 150 13.04 15.17 -20.84
N SER A 151 13.24 14.95 -19.55
CA SER A 151 13.09 16.00 -18.53
C SER A 151 14.11 17.12 -18.75
N ASP A 152 13.65 18.37 -18.69
CA ASP A 152 14.48 19.59 -18.72
C ASP A 152 14.45 20.25 -17.34
N ILE A 153 15.12 19.60 -16.39
CA ILE A 153 15.15 20.04 -14.99
C ILE A 153 15.96 21.33 -14.83
N LYS A 154 17.00 21.52 -15.66
CA LYS A 154 17.76 22.77 -15.68
C LYS A 154 16.85 23.95 -15.99
N ARG A 155 15.95 23.81 -16.96
CA ARG A 155 14.97 24.86 -17.29
C ARG A 155 14.01 25.12 -16.14
N PHE A 156 13.51 24.08 -15.49
CA PHE A 156 12.61 24.20 -14.34
C PHE A 156 13.27 24.95 -13.17
N VAL A 157 14.47 24.55 -12.77
CA VAL A 157 15.26 25.22 -11.73
C VAL A 157 15.51 26.68 -12.10
N PHE A 158 15.91 26.96 -13.35
CA PHE A 158 16.12 28.33 -13.81
C PHE A 158 14.86 29.20 -13.70
N ASP A 159 13.70 28.69 -14.14
CA ASP A 159 12.44 29.43 -14.09
C ASP A 159 12.01 29.70 -12.64
N ILE A 160 12.21 28.73 -11.73
CA ILE A 160 11.99 28.91 -10.29
C ILE A 160 12.86 30.05 -9.76
N LEU A 161 14.18 30.00 -9.99
CA LEU A 161 15.08 31.04 -9.50
C LEU A 161 14.72 32.41 -10.07
N ALA A 162 14.30 32.47 -11.34
CA ALA A 162 13.86 33.71 -11.97
C ALA A 162 12.61 34.33 -11.28
N ILE A 163 11.69 33.49 -10.76
CA ILE A 163 10.48 33.94 -10.04
C ILE A 163 10.85 34.72 -8.75
N TYR A 164 11.93 34.34 -8.08
CA TYR A 164 12.36 34.94 -6.80
C TYR A 164 13.48 35.97 -6.96
N ARG A 165 13.89 36.30 -8.19
CA ARG A 165 14.88 37.34 -8.43
C ARG A 165 14.23 38.72 -8.33
N ASP A 166 14.77 39.56 -7.46
CA ASP A 166 14.40 40.98 -7.37
C ASP A 166 14.80 41.67 -8.69
N PRO A 167 13.85 42.23 -9.46
CA PRO A 167 14.14 42.89 -10.73
C PRO A 167 15.09 44.08 -10.61
N GLN A 168 15.10 44.75 -9.45
CA GLN A 168 15.89 45.95 -9.20
C GLN A 168 17.26 45.62 -8.62
N LYS A 169 17.30 44.70 -7.64
CA LYS A 169 18.55 44.37 -6.92
C LYS A 169 19.35 43.24 -7.57
N LYS A 170 18.77 42.50 -8.52
CA LYS A 170 19.31 41.26 -9.11
C LYS A 170 19.69 40.18 -8.07
N THR A 171 19.26 40.34 -6.82
CA THR A 171 19.44 39.38 -5.73
C THR A 171 18.24 38.45 -5.65
N LEU A 172 18.44 37.21 -5.19
CA LEU A 172 17.35 36.27 -4.93
C LEU A 172 16.76 36.51 -3.54
N ASP A 173 15.44 36.51 -3.44
CA ASP A 173 14.72 36.53 -2.16
C ASP A 173 14.68 35.11 -1.58
N TYR A 174 15.75 34.74 -0.87
CA TYR A 174 15.89 33.40 -0.31
C TYR A 174 14.81 33.07 0.71
N LYS A 175 14.45 34.02 1.57
CA LYS A 175 13.45 33.82 2.62
C LYS A 175 12.10 33.45 2.00
N LYS A 176 11.68 34.18 0.97
CA LYS A 176 10.43 33.89 0.28
C LYS A 176 10.46 32.57 -0.48
N LEU A 177 11.60 32.22 -1.10
CA LEU A 177 11.75 30.92 -1.74
C LEU A 177 11.64 29.77 -0.73
N GLN A 178 12.21 29.92 0.47
CA GLN A 178 12.04 28.91 1.54
C GLN A 178 10.58 28.76 1.98
N GLU A 179 9.85 29.87 2.12
CA GLU A 179 8.42 29.85 2.46
C GLU A 179 7.58 29.13 1.39
N ASP A 180 8.00 29.17 0.12
CA ASP A 180 7.30 28.56 -1.00
C ASP A 180 7.89 27.18 -1.41
N LEU A 181 8.94 26.67 -0.74
CA LEU A 181 9.67 25.47 -1.15
C LEU A 181 8.79 24.22 -1.20
N GLU A 182 7.86 24.10 -0.26
CA GLU A 182 6.84 23.05 -0.26
C GLU A 182 5.98 23.08 -1.53
N SER A 183 5.48 24.26 -1.90
CA SER A 183 4.67 24.44 -3.10
C SER A 183 5.45 24.15 -4.39
N ILE A 184 6.74 24.50 -4.38
CA ILE A 184 7.69 24.22 -5.47
C ILE A 184 7.92 22.71 -5.61
N GLN A 185 8.15 22.00 -4.50
CA GLN A 185 8.30 20.55 -4.52
C GLN A 185 7.02 19.86 -4.98
N TRP A 186 5.85 20.36 -4.54
CA TRP A 186 4.56 19.83 -4.99
C TRP A 186 4.43 19.89 -6.51
N ILE A 187 4.74 21.03 -7.13
CA ILE A 187 4.63 21.16 -8.59
C ILE A 187 5.77 20.44 -9.34
N ALA A 188 6.93 20.23 -8.68
CA ALA A 188 8.02 19.42 -9.21
C ALA A 188 7.68 17.92 -9.30
N ASN A 189 6.59 17.44 -8.69
CA ASN A 189 6.11 16.04 -8.86
C ASN A 189 5.83 15.66 -10.30
N ILE A 190 5.71 16.64 -11.21
CA ILE A 190 5.66 16.37 -12.66
C ILE A 190 6.89 15.59 -13.16
N PHE A 191 8.03 15.69 -12.48
CA PHE A 191 9.26 14.96 -12.78
C PHE A 191 9.32 13.57 -12.13
N GLY A 192 8.34 13.20 -11.29
CA GLY A 192 8.37 12.03 -10.42
C GLY A 192 8.49 12.44 -8.95
N ALA A 193 8.03 11.57 -8.04
CA ALA A 193 7.92 11.89 -6.61
C ALA A 193 9.30 11.99 -5.94
N THR A 194 10.17 11.01 -6.20
CA THR A 194 11.55 11.02 -5.66
C THR A 194 12.37 12.10 -6.37
N SER A 195 12.16 12.26 -7.67
CA SER A 195 12.79 13.33 -8.45
C SER A 195 12.42 14.72 -7.92
N ALA A 196 11.16 14.95 -7.53
CA ALA A 196 10.70 16.22 -6.96
C ALA A 196 11.41 16.58 -5.65
N GLU A 197 11.65 15.59 -4.79
CA GLU A 197 12.41 15.78 -3.55
C GLU A 197 13.84 16.24 -3.84
N ILE A 198 14.54 15.58 -4.77
CA ILE A 198 15.89 15.96 -5.18
C ILE A 198 15.90 17.35 -5.84
N ILE A 199 14.89 17.66 -6.66
CA ILE A 199 14.75 18.99 -7.29
C ILE A 199 14.56 20.08 -6.22
N GLY A 200 13.77 19.82 -5.17
CA GLY A 200 13.63 20.74 -4.04
C GLY A 200 14.97 21.03 -3.37
N GLN A 201 15.77 19.99 -3.12
CA GLN A 201 17.13 20.13 -2.56
C GLN A 201 18.08 20.88 -3.48
N LEU A 202 18.01 20.62 -4.79
CA LEU A 202 18.81 21.31 -5.80
C LEU A 202 18.46 22.81 -5.85
N ILE A 203 17.18 23.17 -5.81
CA ILE A 203 16.72 24.56 -5.81
C ILE A 203 17.22 25.28 -4.56
N ASP A 204 17.07 24.68 -3.37
CA ASP A 204 17.61 25.27 -2.13
C ASP A 204 19.14 25.44 -2.20
N ALA A 205 19.86 24.43 -2.70
CA ALA A 205 21.31 24.49 -2.89
C ALA A 205 21.75 25.62 -3.84
N GLU A 206 21.07 25.77 -4.98
CA GLU A 206 21.35 26.83 -5.97
C GLU A 206 21.10 28.24 -5.42
N VAL A 207 20.06 28.42 -4.61
CA VAL A 207 19.80 29.71 -3.98
C VAL A 207 20.82 30.01 -2.89
N LYS A 208 21.18 29.00 -2.08
CA LYS A 208 22.25 29.12 -1.08
C LYS A 208 23.58 29.50 -1.74
N LEU A 209 23.93 28.89 -2.86
CA LEU A 209 25.14 29.23 -3.62
C LEU A 209 25.14 30.69 -4.10
N GLN A 210 23.98 31.23 -4.51
CA GLN A 210 23.87 32.61 -4.99
C GLN A 210 23.73 33.67 -3.88
N THR A 211 23.20 33.30 -2.70
CA THR A 211 22.86 34.26 -1.64
C THR A 211 23.77 34.16 -0.41
N GLN A 212 24.27 32.96 -0.10
CA GLN A 212 25.11 32.66 1.06
C GLN A 212 26.19 31.60 0.75
N PRO A 213 27.03 31.78 -0.30
CA PRO A 213 28.00 30.78 -0.74
C PRO A 213 28.98 30.37 0.35
N LYS A 214 29.45 31.33 1.16
CA LYS A 214 30.41 31.07 2.25
C LYS A 214 29.83 30.15 3.33
N ASP A 215 28.57 30.30 3.68
CA ASP A 215 27.91 29.45 4.69
C ASP A 215 27.71 28.02 4.15
N LEU A 216 27.27 27.89 2.90
CA LEU A 216 27.14 26.59 2.24
C LEU A 216 28.48 25.86 2.16
N ILE A 217 29.53 26.53 1.66
CA ILE A 217 30.88 25.94 1.57
C ILE A 217 31.38 25.52 2.95
N LYS A 218 31.22 26.38 3.97
CA LYS A 218 31.58 26.06 5.34
C LYS A 218 30.89 24.78 5.81
N LYS A 219 29.57 24.68 5.67
CA LYS A 219 28.77 23.52 6.11
C LYS A 219 29.12 22.23 5.36
N VAL A 220 29.37 22.32 4.06
CA VAL A 220 29.76 21.16 3.23
C VAL A 220 31.15 20.63 3.63
N ASN A 221 32.05 21.52 4.06
CA ASN A 221 33.40 21.19 4.51
C ASN A 221 33.54 20.96 6.03
N GLU A 222 32.44 21.03 6.80
CA GLU A 222 32.49 20.78 8.24
C GLU A 222 33.03 19.37 8.53
N GLN A 223 33.96 19.26 9.48
CA GLN A 223 34.52 17.97 9.90
C GLN A 223 33.60 17.30 10.91
N VAL A 224 33.07 16.13 10.56
CA VAL A 224 32.25 15.28 11.41
C VAL A 224 33.09 14.10 11.89
N LYS A 225 32.92 13.69 13.15
CA LYS A 225 33.58 12.50 13.70
C LYS A 225 32.75 11.26 13.43
N THR A 226 33.32 10.27 12.75
CA THR A 226 32.69 8.98 12.45
C THR A 226 33.69 7.87 12.74
N ASN A 227 33.34 6.95 13.64
CA ASN A 227 34.20 5.83 14.06
C ASN A 227 35.64 6.26 14.45
N GLY A 228 35.76 7.40 15.14
CA GLY A 228 37.05 7.96 15.58
C GLY A 228 37.84 8.72 14.49
N THR A 229 37.40 8.68 13.23
CA THR A 229 38.01 9.43 12.12
C THR A 229 37.25 10.71 11.82
N LYS A 230 37.96 11.78 11.41
CA LYS A 230 37.33 13.01 10.95
C LYS A 230 37.10 12.93 9.44
N VAL A 231 35.87 13.12 9.02
CA VAL A 231 35.45 13.12 7.61
C VAL A 231 34.71 14.41 7.29
N LEU A 232 34.81 14.90 6.05
CA LEU A 232 34.05 16.07 5.60
C LEU A 232 32.56 15.74 5.55
N ARG A 233 31.69 16.70 5.87
CA ARG A 233 30.22 16.52 5.84
C ARG A 233 29.71 16.07 4.48
N ILE A 234 30.31 16.52 3.37
CA ILE A 234 29.99 16.05 2.01
C ILE A 234 30.24 14.55 1.81
N ASN A 235 31.14 13.96 2.58
CA ASN A 235 31.47 12.53 2.56
C ASN A 235 30.68 11.72 3.61
N HIS A 236 30.11 12.41 4.60
CA HIS A 236 29.28 11.82 5.63
C HIS A 236 27.81 12.08 5.32
N LEU A 237 27.23 11.25 4.45
CA LEU A 237 25.82 11.31 4.09
C LEU A 237 24.97 10.72 5.22
N THR A 238 23.85 11.38 5.52
CA THR A 238 22.76 10.77 6.27
C THR A 238 22.11 9.67 5.43
N GLN A 239 21.39 8.76 6.07
CA GLN A 239 20.71 7.65 5.37
C GLN A 239 19.75 8.15 4.28
N ASP A 240 19.05 9.26 4.53
CA ASP A 240 18.12 9.82 3.56
C ASP A 240 18.84 10.50 2.37
N GLU A 241 19.94 11.21 2.63
CA GLU A 241 20.82 11.72 1.54
C GLU A 241 21.40 10.58 0.70
N GLU A 242 21.79 9.47 1.35
CA GLU A 242 22.30 8.28 0.66
C GLU A 242 21.22 7.61 -0.20
N ARG A 243 19.99 7.48 0.31
CA ARG A 243 18.82 6.98 -0.45
C ARG A 243 18.60 7.82 -1.72
N LEU A 244 18.58 9.14 -1.57
CA LEU A 244 18.35 10.06 -2.69
C LEU A 244 19.49 10.02 -3.73
N LEU A 245 20.74 9.90 -3.28
CA LEU A 245 21.89 9.73 -4.19
C LEU A 245 21.90 8.37 -4.88
N ARG A 246 21.53 7.29 -4.19
CA ARG A 246 21.39 5.96 -4.80
C ARG A 246 20.34 5.96 -5.89
N PHE A 247 19.16 6.52 -5.64
CA PHE A 247 18.13 6.69 -6.66
C PHE A 247 18.66 7.45 -7.90
N LEU A 248 19.35 8.57 -7.67
CA LEU A 248 19.94 9.38 -8.74
C LEU A 248 21.03 8.65 -9.53
N TRP A 249 21.82 7.82 -8.86
CA TRP A 249 22.96 7.12 -9.44
C TRP A 249 22.57 5.81 -10.14
N GLU A 250 21.66 5.02 -9.56
CA GLU A 250 21.21 3.74 -10.11
C GLU A 250 20.41 3.96 -11.41
N GLY A 251 19.70 5.08 -11.55
CA GLY A 251 19.10 5.53 -12.82
C GLY A 251 20.09 5.92 -13.92
N LYS A 252 21.41 5.86 -13.67
CA LYS A 252 22.50 6.12 -14.63
C LYS A 252 23.02 4.85 -15.31
N GLU A 253 22.73 3.64 -14.79
CA GLU A 253 23.23 2.39 -15.39
C GLU A 253 22.53 2.05 -16.71
N GLU A 254 23.01 2.65 -17.79
CA GLU A 254 23.17 1.92 -19.05
C GLU A 254 24.00 0.67 -18.72
N LYS A 255 23.38 -0.53 -18.81
CA LYS A 255 23.97 -1.85 -18.50
C LYS A 255 25.50 -1.88 -18.59
N LEU A 256 26.18 -1.76 -17.44
CA LEU A 256 27.62 -1.96 -17.41
C LEU A 256 27.94 -3.44 -17.68
N PRO A 257 28.93 -3.77 -18.51
CA PRO A 257 29.37 -5.15 -18.68
C PRO A 257 30.00 -5.64 -17.37
N GLY A 258 29.35 -6.63 -16.74
CA GLY A 258 29.93 -7.58 -15.78
C GLY A 258 30.91 -7.04 -14.74
N PHE A 259 30.40 -6.60 -13.59
CA PHE A 259 31.23 -6.44 -12.39
C PHE A 259 31.69 -7.81 -11.89
N LYS A 260 33.00 -8.10 -11.99
CA LYS A 260 33.64 -9.21 -11.27
C LYS A 260 33.97 -8.73 -9.85
N PRO A 261 33.53 -9.41 -8.78
CA PRO A 261 33.88 -9.02 -7.43
C PRO A 261 35.40 -9.16 -7.18
N SER A 262 35.92 -8.26 -6.34
CA SER A 262 37.32 -8.18 -5.91
C SER A 262 37.78 -9.47 -5.20
N PRO A 263 39.04 -9.93 -5.36
CA PRO A 263 39.54 -11.20 -4.80
C PRO A 263 39.71 -11.23 -3.27
N GLU A 264 39.50 -10.14 -2.54
CA GLU A 264 39.99 -10.01 -1.16
C GLU A 264 39.01 -10.40 -0.03
N TRP A 265 37.86 -10.99 -0.36
CA TRP A 265 36.99 -11.64 0.63
C TRP A 265 36.91 -13.15 0.38
N GLN A 266 37.99 -13.86 0.73
CA GLN A 266 37.94 -15.31 0.95
C GLN A 266 38.14 -15.59 2.44
N ASP A 267 37.03 -15.78 3.14
CA ASP A 267 37.03 -16.47 4.44
C ASP A 267 37.55 -17.91 4.25
N PRO A 268 38.21 -18.50 5.26
CA PRO A 268 38.81 -19.82 5.16
C PRO A 268 37.75 -20.89 4.86
N ILE A 269 37.93 -21.51 3.69
CA ILE A 269 37.31 -22.72 3.14
C ILE A 269 36.42 -23.47 4.15
N ARG A 270 35.12 -23.16 4.17
CA ARG A 270 34.12 -24.16 4.54
C ARG A 270 34.03 -25.18 3.40
N PRO A 271 33.88 -26.48 3.68
CA PRO A 271 33.68 -27.47 2.63
C PRO A 271 32.48 -27.06 1.78
N ARG A 272 32.71 -26.86 0.48
CA ARG A 272 31.65 -26.63 -0.51
C ARG A 272 30.66 -27.79 -0.38
N GLN A 273 29.45 -27.51 0.10
CA GLN A 273 28.38 -28.49 -0.09
C GLN A 273 28.17 -28.66 -1.60
N PRO A 274 27.91 -29.90 -2.07
CA PRO A 274 27.79 -30.17 -3.48
C PRO A 274 26.68 -29.34 -4.10
N THR A 275 26.96 -28.80 -5.27
CA THR A 275 25.98 -28.15 -6.13
C THR A 275 24.81 -29.11 -6.36
N PRO A 276 23.55 -28.69 -6.14
CA PRO A 276 22.40 -29.53 -6.42
C PRO A 276 22.42 -30.00 -7.88
N THR A 277 22.27 -31.29 -8.09
CA THR A 277 22.29 -31.87 -9.43
C THR A 277 21.00 -31.57 -10.20
N THR A 278 21.02 -31.73 -11.52
CA THR A 278 19.80 -31.71 -12.35
C THR A 278 18.76 -32.73 -11.88
N GLU A 279 19.21 -33.84 -11.28
CA GLU A 279 18.36 -34.85 -10.62
C GLU A 279 17.73 -34.34 -9.32
N ASP A 280 18.43 -33.51 -8.55
CA ASP A 280 17.86 -32.86 -7.37
C ASP A 280 16.80 -31.85 -7.82
N ILE A 281 17.10 -30.99 -8.80
CA ILE A 281 16.13 -30.05 -9.40
C ILE A 281 14.92 -30.79 -9.98
N ASN A 282 15.09 -31.94 -10.61
CA ASN A 282 14.00 -32.74 -11.15
C ASN A 282 13.20 -33.47 -10.06
N ARG A 283 13.85 -34.02 -9.02
CA ARG A 283 13.16 -34.52 -7.80
C ARG A 283 12.36 -33.41 -7.14
N PHE A 284 12.87 -32.19 -7.11
CA PHE A 284 12.17 -31.00 -6.61
C PHE A 284 11.02 -30.56 -7.50
N LYS A 285 11.15 -30.57 -8.83
CA LYS A 285 10.03 -30.33 -9.76
C LYS A 285 8.92 -31.37 -9.62
N ILE A 286 9.27 -32.64 -9.33
CA ILE A 286 8.30 -33.70 -9.05
C ILE A 286 7.60 -33.47 -7.70
N LYS A 287 8.35 -33.11 -6.63
CA LYS A 287 7.78 -32.69 -5.34
C LYS A 287 6.88 -31.47 -5.47
N MET A 288 7.29 -30.43 -6.21
CA MET A 288 6.47 -29.24 -6.48
C MET A 288 5.28 -29.55 -7.38
N LYS A 289 5.38 -30.46 -8.35
CA LYS A 289 4.20 -30.97 -9.10
C LYS A 289 3.21 -31.68 -8.18
N HIS A 290 3.63 -32.28 -7.06
CA HIS A 290 2.72 -32.79 -6.03
C HIS A 290 2.18 -31.70 -5.07
N VAL A 291 2.82 -30.52 -5.02
CA VAL A 291 2.34 -29.34 -4.29
C VAL A 291 1.40 -28.47 -5.16
N ASP A 292 1.57 -28.47 -6.48
CA ASP A 292 0.77 -27.71 -7.45
C ASP A 292 -0.34 -28.52 -8.13
N ASN A 293 -0.23 -29.85 -8.24
CA ASN A 293 -1.34 -30.68 -8.72
C ASN A 293 -2.20 -31.14 -7.54
N LYS A 294 -3.44 -30.61 -7.48
CA LYS A 294 -4.56 -31.10 -6.67
C LYS A 294 -4.21 -31.30 -5.18
N ALA A 295 -4.16 -30.22 -4.43
CA ALA A 295 -4.37 -30.30 -2.99
C ALA A 295 -5.83 -30.72 -2.73
N THR A 296 -6.07 -32.03 -2.72
CA THR A 296 -7.31 -32.65 -2.28
C THR A 296 -7.29 -32.73 -0.76
N GLY A 297 -7.99 -31.80 -0.10
CA GLY A 297 -8.26 -31.82 1.34
C GLY A 297 -7.54 -30.75 2.19
N VAL A 298 -8.17 -30.45 3.33
CA VAL A 298 -7.59 -29.64 4.43
C VAL A 298 -6.50 -30.49 5.11
N ARG A 299 -5.26 -29.98 5.16
CA ARG A 299 -4.12 -30.68 5.78
C ARG A 299 -4.10 -30.48 7.29
N ASP A 300 -3.30 -31.26 8.02
CA ASP A 300 -2.86 -30.88 9.37
C ASP A 300 -1.89 -29.68 9.32
N PHE A 301 -1.49 -29.14 10.49
CA PHE A 301 -0.37 -28.20 10.52
C PHE A 301 0.84 -28.87 9.87
N PRO A 302 1.51 -28.22 8.90
CA PRO A 302 2.65 -28.81 8.22
C PRO A 302 3.71 -29.16 9.25
N ASP A 303 4.36 -30.30 9.03
CA ASP A 303 5.55 -30.62 9.81
C ASP A 303 6.65 -29.60 9.50
N SER A 304 7.69 -29.57 10.34
CA SER A 304 8.78 -28.60 10.17
C SER A 304 9.48 -28.72 8.81
N ARG A 305 9.49 -29.91 8.19
CA ARG A 305 10.18 -30.16 6.92
C ARG A 305 9.41 -29.58 5.74
N GLU A 306 8.08 -29.65 5.77
CA GLU A 306 7.23 -28.98 4.77
C GLU A 306 7.39 -27.47 4.82
N ILE A 307 7.47 -26.89 6.02
CA ILE A 307 7.70 -25.46 6.23
C ILE A 307 9.09 -25.05 5.73
N GLU A 308 10.13 -25.80 6.11
CA GLU A 308 11.51 -25.55 5.66
C GLU A 308 11.62 -25.56 4.13
N GLY A 309 10.82 -26.38 3.45
CA GLY A 309 10.73 -26.41 2.00
C GLY A 309 10.16 -25.14 1.36
N LEU A 310 9.32 -24.37 2.08
CA LEU A 310 8.75 -23.10 1.57
C LEU A 310 9.78 -21.96 1.55
N THR A 311 10.74 -22.03 2.47
CA THR A 311 11.85 -21.08 2.56
C THR A 311 13.14 -21.69 2.06
N ASP A 312 13.12 -22.80 1.34
CA ASP A 312 14.35 -23.38 0.79
C ASP A 312 14.95 -22.43 -0.27
N PRO A 313 16.26 -22.12 -0.22
CA PRO A 313 16.88 -21.15 -1.13
C PRO A 313 16.67 -21.46 -2.62
N LEU A 314 16.67 -22.74 -3.02
CA LEU A 314 16.43 -23.13 -4.42
C LEU A 314 14.97 -22.96 -4.79
N VAL A 315 14.05 -23.28 -3.88
CA VAL A 315 12.61 -23.10 -4.07
C VAL A 315 12.27 -21.62 -4.24
N VAL A 316 12.84 -20.76 -3.38
CA VAL A 316 12.65 -19.32 -3.45
C VAL A 316 13.21 -18.76 -4.76
N ALA A 317 14.47 -19.10 -5.09
CA ALA A 317 15.12 -18.65 -6.31
C ALA A 317 14.38 -19.09 -7.58
N TYR A 318 13.94 -20.35 -7.63
CA TYR A 318 13.18 -20.87 -8.76
C TYR A 318 11.86 -20.10 -8.95
N ASN A 319 11.12 -19.86 -7.88
CA ASN A 319 9.84 -19.16 -7.96
C ASN A 319 10.00 -17.67 -8.30
N LEU A 320 10.99 -16.97 -7.72
CA LEU A 320 11.29 -15.59 -8.08
C LEU A 320 11.64 -15.45 -9.55
N LYS A 321 12.50 -16.33 -10.07
CA LYS A 321 12.85 -16.31 -11.49
C LYS A 321 11.65 -16.64 -12.39
N ARG A 322 10.78 -17.56 -11.96
CA ARG A 322 9.56 -17.93 -12.70
C ARG A 322 8.52 -16.81 -12.73
N LEU A 323 8.30 -16.12 -11.60
CA LEU A 323 7.29 -15.08 -11.47
C LEU A 323 7.79 -13.73 -12.01
N TYR A 324 9.08 -13.44 -11.89
CA TYR A 324 9.69 -12.15 -12.25
C TYR A 324 10.95 -12.32 -13.11
N PRO A 325 10.86 -12.96 -14.29
CA PRO A 325 12.03 -13.30 -15.11
C PRO A 325 12.83 -12.09 -15.59
N ALA A 326 12.16 -10.94 -15.81
CA ALA A 326 12.82 -9.69 -16.20
C ALA A 326 13.70 -9.10 -15.08
N ARG A 327 13.28 -9.27 -13.81
CA ARG A 327 14.01 -8.79 -12.62
C ARG A 327 15.16 -9.74 -12.24
N TYR A 328 14.99 -11.04 -12.49
CA TYR A 328 15.93 -12.09 -12.08
C TYR A 328 16.59 -12.81 -13.27
N ALA A 329 17.47 -12.10 -13.98
CA ALA A 329 18.22 -12.65 -15.11
C ALA A 329 19.29 -13.70 -14.70
N GLN A 330 19.72 -13.69 -13.44
CA GLN A 330 20.74 -14.61 -12.91
C GLN A 330 20.30 -16.07 -13.01
N ASP A 331 21.25 -17.00 -13.10
CA ASP A 331 20.96 -18.44 -12.99
C ASP A 331 20.29 -18.77 -11.64
N VAL A 332 19.45 -19.81 -11.61
CA VAL A 332 18.72 -20.22 -10.40
C VAL A 332 19.67 -20.56 -9.26
N ASN A 333 20.83 -21.16 -9.53
CA ASN A 333 21.79 -21.51 -8.49
C ASN A 333 22.47 -20.27 -7.91
N ALA A 334 22.80 -19.28 -8.75
CA ALA A 334 23.35 -18.01 -8.29
C ALA A 334 22.34 -17.25 -7.42
N LEU A 335 21.08 -17.21 -7.84
CA LEU A 335 20.01 -16.61 -7.05
C LEU A 335 19.76 -17.38 -5.74
N ALA A 336 19.82 -18.72 -5.76
CA ALA A 336 19.69 -19.55 -4.57
C ALA A 336 20.85 -19.35 -3.59
N GLU A 337 22.07 -19.14 -4.08
CA GLU A 337 23.20 -18.77 -3.22
C GLU A 337 22.96 -17.41 -2.56
N ASN A 338 22.45 -16.42 -3.30
CA ASN A 338 22.08 -15.12 -2.71
C ASN A 338 21.02 -15.27 -1.61
N VAL A 339 19.96 -16.05 -1.85
CA VAL A 339 18.93 -16.34 -0.84
C VAL A 339 19.54 -17.03 0.38
N ARG A 340 20.46 -17.99 0.17
CA ARG A 340 21.16 -18.69 1.25
C ARG A 340 22.00 -17.74 2.10
N GLN A 341 22.74 -16.83 1.46
CA GLN A 341 23.53 -15.82 2.18
C GLN A 341 22.63 -14.88 2.99
N GLU A 342 21.49 -14.46 2.44
CA GLU A 342 20.47 -13.69 3.17
C GLU A 342 19.94 -14.45 4.38
N HIS A 343 19.64 -15.75 4.26
CA HIS A 343 19.21 -16.57 5.41
C HIS A 343 20.29 -16.74 6.47
N VAL A 344 21.55 -16.93 6.07
CA VAL A 344 22.68 -17.04 7.01
C VAL A 344 22.86 -15.72 7.76
N HIS A 345 22.84 -14.61 7.03
CA HIS A 345 22.92 -13.28 7.62
C HIS A 345 21.77 -13.03 8.60
N PHE A 346 20.54 -13.28 8.17
CA PHE A 346 19.34 -13.09 8.97
C PHE A 346 19.33 -13.95 10.23
N ARG A 347 19.74 -15.23 10.13
CA ARG A 347 19.88 -16.11 11.30
C ARG A 347 20.95 -15.62 12.26
N GLY A 348 22.12 -15.22 11.75
CA GLY A 348 23.20 -14.67 12.57
C GLY A 348 22.77 -13.39 13.29
N TRP A 349 21.94 -12.56 12.64
CA TRP A 349 21.32 -11.40 13.27
C TRP A 349 20.35 -11.80 14.40
N LEU A 350 19.40 -12.72 14.15
CA LEU A 350 18.46 -13.21 15.16
C LEU A 350 19.19 -13.79 16.40
N GLU A 351 20.28 -14.52 16.17
CA GLU A 351 21.15 -15.06 17.23
C GLU A 351 21.85 -13.96 18.02
N LYS A 352 22.41 -12.95 17.33
CA LYS A 352 23.10 -11.80 17.94
C LYS A 352 22.19 -11.00 18.86
N ILE A 353 20.93 -10.77 18.47
CA ILE A 353 19.98 -10.02 19.29
C ILE A 353 19.37 -10.85 20.42
N HIS A 354 19.72 -12.14 20.51
CA HIS A 354 19.17 -13.13 21.42
C HIS A 354 17.65 -13.21 21.35
N LEU A 355 17.06 -13.13 20.14
CA LEU A 355 15.62 -13.27 19.96
C LEU A 355 15.28 -14.77 19.85
N PRO A 356 14.68 -15.39 20.88
CA PRO A 356 14.36 -16.81 20.82
C PRO A 356 13.35 -17.07 19.69
N PRO A 357 13.48 -18.16 18.91
CA PRO A 357 12.49 -18.53 17.89
C PRO A 357 11.05 -18.61 18.42
N ASN A 358 10.87 -18.94 19.70
CA ASN A 358 9.53 -19.05 20.30
C ASN A 358 8.97 -17.71 20.79
N TYR A 359 9.75 -16.63 20.77
CA TYR A 359 9.33 -15.34 21.33
C TYR A 359 8.15 -14.76 20.55
N TYR A 360 8.27 -14.62 19.23
CA TYR A 360 7.18 -14.13 18.38
C TYR A 360 5.98 -15.09 18.38
N VAL A 361 6.20 -16.41 18.43
CA VAL A 361 5.12 -17.39 18.59
C VAL A 361 4.32 -17.13 19.86
N SER A 362 5.00 -16.95 21.00
CA SER A 362 4.34 -16.72 22.29
C SER A 362 3.56 -15.41 22.32
N MET A 363 4.13 -14.34 21.75
CA MET A 363 3.50 -13.03 21.65
C MET A 363 2.26 -13.05 20.74
N MET A 364 2.36 -13.67 19.56
CA MET A 364 1.21 -13.81 18.66
C MET A 364 0.13 -14.69 19.28
N THR A 365 0.50 -15.82 19.90
CA THR A 365 -0.44 -16.72 20.58
C THR A 365 -1.20 -16.00 21.69
N LYS A 366 -0.50 -15.19 22.49
CA LYS A 366 -1.13 -14.37 23.53
C LYS A 366 -2.17 -13.40 22.95
N ASN A 367 -1.80 -12.60 21.95
CA ASN A 367 -2.71 -11.62 21.33
C ASN A 367 -3.91 -12.31 20.66
N LEU A 368 -3.69 -13.43 19.96
CA LEU A 368 -4.75 -14.21 19.34
C LEU A 368 -5.73 -14.78 20.39
N ARG A 369 -5.25 -15.27 21.53
CA ARG A 369 -6.09 -15.73 22.64
C ARG A 369 -6.90 -14.61 23.27
N GLU A 370 -6.28 -13.46 23.52
CA GLU A 370 -6.97 -12.27 24.04
C GLU A 370 -8.07 -11.81 23.08
N TYR A 371 -7.79 -11.81 21.77
CA TYR A 371 -8.76 -11.44 20.74
C TYR A 371 -9.90 -12.46 20.61
N ALA A 372 -9.58 -13.77 20.67
CA ALA A 372 -10.59 -14.83 20.70
C ALA A 372 -11.54 -14.70 21.92
N HIS A 373 -10.98 -14.41 23.10
CA HIS A 373 -11.78 -14.16 24.30
C HIS A 373 -12.70 -12.94 24.15
N PHE A 374 -12.21 -11.86 23.52
CA PHE A 374 -13.04 -10.69 23.20
C PHE A 374 -14.23 -11.06 22.30
N LEU A 375 -14.01 -11.86 21.25
CA LEU A 375 -15.07 -12.30 20.34
C LEU A 375 -16.09 -13.20 21.02
N GLU A 376 -15.64 -14.11 21.88
CA GLU A 376 -16.53 -14.97 22.67
C GLU A 376 -17.38 -14.15 23.63
N LYS A 377 -16.76 -13.26 24.40
CA LYS A 377 -17.44 -12.44 25.41
C LYS A 377 -18.41 -11.42 24.79
N THR A 378 -18.01 -10.78 23.69
CA THR A 378 -18.76 -9.66 23.09
C THR A 378 -19.80 -10.15 22.08
N TYR A 379 -19.42 -11.13 21.25
CA TYR A 379 -20.23 -11.58 20.11
C TYR A 379 -20.71 -13.03 20.23
N ARG A 380 -20.35 -13.75 21.30
CA ARG A 380 -20.66 -15.18 21.48
C ARG A 380 -20.14 -16.04 20.34
N ILE A 381 -18.99 -15.66 19.80
CA ILE A 381 -18.27 -16.41 18.76
C ILE A 381 -17.12 -17.13 19.42
N THR A 382 -17.25 -18.44 19.57
CA THR A 382 -16.16 -19.30 20.01
C THR A 382 -15.27 -19.64 18.82
N ILE A 383 -13.99 -19.29 18.92
CA ILE A 383 -12.96 -19.65 17.95
C ILE A 383 -12.20 -20.87 18.48
N PRO A 384 -11.88 -21.87 17.65
CA PRO A 384 -11.07 -23.01 18.06
C PRO A 384 -9.75 -22.58 18.70
N GLU A 385 -9.33 -23.28 19.76
CA GLU A 385 -8.08 -22.97 20.43
C GLU A 385 -6.87 -23.27 19.54
N ILE A 386 -6.01 -22.26 19.34
CA ILE A 386 -4.82 -22.36 18.49
C ILE A 386 -3.64 -22.83 19.36
N ASN A 387 -3.49 -24.14 19.51
CA ASN A 387 -2.46 -24.72 20.39
C ASN A 387 -1.09 -24.92 19.73
N ASN A 388 -1.02 -24.92 18.39
CA ASN A 388 0.19 -25.25 17.63
C ASN A 388 0.53 -24.21 16.56
N LEU A 389 0.49 -22.92 16.92
CA LEU A 389 0.81 -21.85 15.97
C LEU A 389 2.26 -21.99 15.47
N LYS A 390 2.43 -22.00 14.14
CA LYS A 390 3.74 -21.93 13.49
C LYS A 390 3.92 -20.54 12.91
N VAL A 391 5.03 -19.89 13.26
CA VAL A 391 5.42 -18.59 12.73
C VAL A 391 6.76 -18.75 12.04
N VAL A 392 6.84 -18.30 10.79
CA VAL A 392 8.04 -18.36 9.95
C VAL A 392 8.51 -16.95 9.66
N PRO A 393 9.68 -16.54 10.17
CA PRO A 393 10.23 -15.24 9.85
C PRO A 393 10.75 -15.24 8.40
N LEU A 394 10.39 -14.20 7.64
CA LEU A 394 10.83 -13.96 6.27
C LEU A 394 11.73 -12.72 6.20
N TYR A 395 12.72 -12.77 5.31
CA TYR A 395 13.64 -11.67 5.06
C TYR A 395 14.16 -11.73 3.62
N GLY A 396 14.46 -10.58 3.04
CA GLY A 396 15.04 -10.41 1.72
C GLY A 396 14.20 -11.06 0.63
N LYS A 397 14.83 -11.87 -0.21
CA LYS A 397 14.19 -12.55 -1.35
C LYS A 397 13.07 -13.50 -0.95
N SER A 398 13.12 -14.06 0.25
CA SER A 398 12.02 -14.90 0.74
C SER A 398 10.79 -14.05 1.07
N ALA A 399 10.99 -12.89 1.70
CA ALA A 399 9.93 -11.91 1.90
C ALA A 399 9.39 -11.40 0.56
N GLU A 400 10.26 -11.05 -0.39
CA GLU A 400 9.82 -10.60 -1.72
C GLU A 400 8.96 -11.64 -2.46
N LEU A 401 9.30 -12.92 -2.36
CA LEU A 401 8.51 -13.97 -3.00
C LEU A 401 7.12 -14.10 -2.37
N TRP A 402 7.06 -14.15 -1.04
CA TRP A 402 5.84 -14.49 -0.33
C TRP A 402 4.97 -13.27 0.02
N ASN A 403 5.57 -12.08 0.05
CA ASN A 403 4.93 -10.77 0.27
C ASN A 403 5.43 -9.74 -0.77
N PRO A 404 5.14 -9.94 -2.07
CA PRO A 404 5.67 -9.09 -3.15
C PRO A 404 5.20 -7.63 -3.08
N THR A 405 4.16 -7.32 -2.30
CA THR A 405 3.66 -5.97 -2.03
C THR A 405 4.40 -5.26 -0.88
N GLY A 406 5.31 -5.96 -0.19
CA GLY A 406 6.08 -5.52 0.98
C GLY A 406 6.64 -4.11 0.92
N THR A 407 7.14 -3.69 -0.24
CA THR A 407 7.86 -2.43 -0.42
C THR A 407 6.99 -1.18 -0.56
N ALA A 408 5.65 -1.30 -0.64
CA ALA A 408 4.73 -0.18 -0.84
C ALA A 408 3.51 -0.23 0.12
N GLY A 409 3.76 -0.52 1.40
CA GLY A 409 2.73 -0.66 2.43
C GLY A 409 2.27 -2.10 2.65
N GLY A 410 3.20 -3.06 2.58
CA GLY A 410 2.88 -4.47 2.77
C GLY A 410 2.39 -4.84 4.17
N THR A 411 1.83 -6.03 4.27
CA THR A 411 1.37 -6.63 5.54
C THR A 411 2.57 -7.04 6.39
N LEU A 412 2.55 -6.76 7.69
CA LEU A 412 3.59 -7.19 8.64
C LEU A 412 3.66 -8.71 8.76
N ALA A 413 2.52 -9.37 8.64
CA ALA A 413 2.40 -10.82 8.69
C ALA A 413 1.17 -11.29 7.91
N PHE A 414 1.20 -12.51 7.40
CA PHE A 414 0.09 -13.12 6.68
C PHE A 414 0.04 -14.63 6.88
N VAL A 415 -1.14 -15.24 6.71
CA VAL A 415 -1.30 -16.70 6.72
C VAL A 415 -1.20 -17.23 5.30
N ASN A 416 -0.47 -18.33 5.11
CA ASN A 416 -0.50 -19.01 3.82
C ASN A 416 -1.78 -19.84 3.67
N PRO A 417 -2.57 -19.68 2.62
CA PRO A 417 -3.84 -20.38 2.48
C PRO A 417 -3.70 -21.91 2.38
N ARG A 418 -2.55 -22.40 1.91
CA ARG A 418 -2.28 -23.83 1.79
C ARG A 418 -1.76 -24.44 3.10
N TYR A 419 -1.26 -23.61 4.01
CA TYR A 419 -0.56 -24.04 5.23
C TYR A 419 -0.92 -23.12 6.39
N PRO A 420 -1.45 -23.61 7.54
CA PRO A 420 -1.78 -22.80 8.73
C PRO A 420 -0.51 -22.28 9.43
N VAL A 421 0.27 -21.48 8.73
CA VAL A 421 1.56 -20.93 9.13
C VAL A 421 1.48 -19.42 8.92
N ILE A 422 1.87 -18.67 9.94
CA ILE A 422 2.02 -17.23 9.84
C ILE A 422 3.42 -16.94 9.29
N PHE A 423 3.49 -16.25 8.17
CA PHE A 423 4.72 -15.65 7.70
C PHE A 423 4.83 -14.25 8.29
N LEU A 424 5.96 -13.95 8.93
CA LEU A 424 6.25 -12.66 9.55
C LEU A 424 7.34 -11.96 8.73
N ASP A 425 7.03 -10.82 8.12
CA ASP A 425 7.92 -10.14 7.17
C ASP A 425 8.82 -9.12 7.89
N PHE A 426 10.10 -9.45 8.02
CA PHE A 426 11.06 -8.60 8.71
C PHE A 426 11.50 -7.39 7.89
N ASP A 427 11.38 -7.41 6.56
CA ASP A 427 11.69 -6.23 5.75
C ASP A 427 10.65 -5.15 5.99
N VAL A 428 9.37 -5.52 6.04
CA VAL A 428 8.26 -4.61 6.34
C VAL A 428 8.34 -4.11 7.78
N ILE A 429 8.63 -4.99 8.75
CA ILE A 429 8.84 -4.60 10.16
C ILE A 429 10.01 -3.61 10.27
N ASN A 430 11.12 -3.84 9.58
CA ASN A 430 12.27 -2.94 9.58
C ASN A 430 11.91 -1.56 9.03
N GLN A 431 11.20 -1.52 7.90
CA GLN A 431 10.73 -0.26 7.30
C GLN A 431 9.84 0.52 8.26
N HIS A 432 8.89 -0.14 8.92
CA HIS A 432 8.05 0.55 9.90
C HIS A 432 8.82 0.97 11.15
N ALA A 433 9.75 0.16 11.66
CA ALA A 433 10.61 0.55 12.77
C ALA A 433 11.38 1.85 12.42
N PHE A 434 11.92 1.91 11.21
CA PHE A 434 12.58 3.10 10.68
C PHE A 434 11.63 4.31 10.63
N TYR A 435 10.41 4.16 10.10
CA TYR A 435 9.42 5.25 10.07
C TYR A 435 9.00 5.76 11.45
N LEU A 436 9.14 4.94 12.48
CA LEU A 436 8.88 5.33 13.86
C LEU A 436 10.06 6.06 14.53
N GLY A 437 11.16 6.26 13.82
CA GLY A 437 12.39 6.84 14.36
C GLY A 437 13.09 5.90 15.34
N GLU A 438 12.80 4.60 15.29
CA GLU A 438 13.49 3.60 16.07
C GLU A 438 14.85 3.27 15.41
N LYS A 439 15.74 2.58 16.14
CA LYS A 439 17.03 2.12 15.58
C LYS A 439 16.82 1.23 14.36
N ASN A 440 17.88 0.96 13.59
CA ASN A 440 17.83 -0.16 12.64
C ASN A 440 17.59 -1.46 13.44
N ILE A 441 16.74 -2.37 12.96
CA ILE A 441 16.46 -3.65 13.64
C ILE A 441 17.75 -4.45 13.90
N GLU A 442 18.77 -4.27 13.05
CA GLU A 442 20.10 -4.88 13.18
C GLU A 442 20.87 -4.46 14.45
N GLU A 443 20.50 -3.32 15.03
CA GLU A 443 21.13 -2.71 16.20
C GLU A 443 20.33 -2.87 17.50
N MET A 444 19.16 -3.51 17.43
CA MET A 444 18.26 -3.67 18.56
C MET A 444 18.59 -4.89 19.41
N THR A 445 18.33 -4.80 20.70
CA THR A 445 18.18 -5.97 21.57
C THR A 445 16.85 -6.68 21.30
N ALA A 446 16.72 -7.98 21.62
CA ALA A 446 15.45 -8.70 21.55
C ALA A 446 14.30 -7.99 22.30
N LYS A 447 14.61 -7.30 23.40
CA LYS A 447 13.63 -6.54 24.17
C LYS A 447 13.16 -5.29 23.43
N GLU A 448 14.07 -4.54 22.81
CA GLU A 448 13.71 -3.37 21.97
C GLU A 448 12.92 -3.82 20.75
N PHE A 449 13.38 -4.86 20.06
CA PHE A 449 12.68 -5.43 18.91
C PHE A 449 11.28 -5.94 19.29
N GLY A 450 11.16 -6.66 20.41
CA GLY A 450 9.88 -7.12 20.93
C GLY A 450 8.90 -5.97 21.21
N LYS A 451 9.38 -4.85 21.76
CA LYS A 451 8.55 -3.65 21.97
C LYS A 451 8.08 -3.02 20.67
N ILE A 452 8.92 -3.00 19.64
CA ILE A 452 8.56 -2.45 18.33
C ILE A 452 7.54 -3.34 17.65
N ILE A 453 7.77 -4.65 17.64
CA ILE A 453 6.77 -5.58 17.16
C ILE A 453 5.46 -5.35 17.93
N GLU A 454 5.47 -5.35 19.26
CA GLU A 454 4.26 -5.06 20.05
C GLU A 454 3.61 -3.72 19.67
N LYS A 455 4.38 -2.66 19.45
CA LYS A 455 3.89 -1.34 19.04
C LYS A 455 3.27 -1.38 17.64
N LEU A 456 3.94 -1.98 16.67
CA LEU A 456 3.43 -2.17 15.31
C LEU A 456 2.12 -2.93 15.32
N LEU A 457 2.12 -4.03 16.06
CA LEU A 457 1.06 -5.00 16.16
C LEU A 457 -0.14 -4.52 16.99
N ASN A 458 0.05 -3.57 17.90
CA ASN A 458 -1.01 -3.09 18.78
C ASN A 458 -1.47 -1.66 18.50
N GLU A 459 -0.62 -0.84 17.88
CA GLU A 459 -0.85 0.61 17.76
C GLU A 459 -0.87 1.09 16.31
N ILE A 460 -0.22 0.38 15.38
CA ILE A 460 -0.03 0.89 14.00
C ILE A 460 -0.82 0.08 12.98
N GLN A 461 -0.75 -1.25 13.04
CA GLN A 461 -1.52 -2.16 12.21
C GLN A 461 -2.25 -3.25 13.02
N PRO A 462 -3.02 -2.90 14.07
CA PRO A 462 -3.70 -3.89 14.90
C PRO A 462 -4.81 -4.67 14.17
N HIS A 463 -5.28 -4.16 13.03
CA HIS A 463 -6.29 -4.83 12.21
C HIS A 463 -5.76 -6.07 11.50
N GLU A 464 -4.45 -6.14 11.24
CA GLU A 464 -3.79 -7.33 10.70
C GLU A 464 -3.99 -8.56 11.60
N TYR A 465 -4.06 -8.40 12.93
CA TYR A 465 -4.42 -9.51 13.83
C TYR A 465 -5.83 -10.02 13.63
N THR A 466 -6.75 -9.11 13.33
CA THR A 466 -8.13 -9.49 13.06
C THR A 466 -8.20 -10.35 11.81
N HIS A 467 -7.41 -10.01 10.78
CA HIS A 467 -7.24 -10.85 9.60
C HIS A 467 -6.60 -12.19 9.94
N LEU A 468 -5.43 -12.19 10.59
CA LEU A 468 -4.71 -13.41 10.97
C LEU A 468 -5.56 -14.37 11.82
N LEU A 469 -6.27 -13.88 12.85
CA LEU A 469 -7.11 -14.72 13.68
C LEU A 469 -8.27 -15.31 12.87
N SER A 470 -8.90 -14.49 12.01
CA SER A 470 -10.00 -14.96 11.17
C SER A 470 -9.55 -16.01 10.18
N ASP A 471 -8.38 -15.84 9.57
CA ASP A 471 -7.82 -16.80 8.63
C ASP A 471 -7.53 -18.14 9.32
N ILE A 472 -6.93 -18.10 10.52
CA ILE A 472 -6.66 -19.32 11.30
C ILE A 472 -7.96 -19.98 11.79
N ALA A 473 -8.92 -19.18 12.27
CA ALA A 473 -10.21 -19.67 12.74
C ALA A 473 -10.99 -20.37 11.62
N ASN A 474 -11.08 -19.73 10.46
CA ASN A 474 -11.74 -20.30 9.28
C ASN A 474 -11.05 -21.61 8.85
N TRP A 475 -9.71 -21.64 8.85
CA TRP A 475 -8.96 -22.85 8.52
C TRP A 475 -9.32 -24.02 9.46
N HIS A 476 -9.37 -23.77 10.77
CA HIS A 476 -9.75 -24.80 11.76
C HIS A 476 -11.19 -25.27 11.60
N LEU A 477 -12.14 -24.36 11.40
CA LEU A 477 -13.56 -24.72 11.27
C LEU A 477 -13.82 -25.64 10.06
N ILE A 478 -13.08 -25.44 8.98
CA ILE A 478 -13.22 -26.23 7.73
C ILE A 478 -12.58 -27.62 7.90
N LYS A 479 -11.56 -27.73 8.75
CA LYS A 479 -11.01 -29.02 9.18
C LYS A 479 -12.03 -29.82 9.98
N ASP A 480 -12.69 -29.19 10.94
CA ASP A 480 -13.61 -29.86 11.88
C ASP A 480 -14.94 -30.29 11.22
N GLU A 481 -15.37 -29.64 10.14
CA GLU A 481 -16.58 -30.02 9.37
C GLU A 481 -16.44 -31.36 8.60
N GLY A 482 -15.30 -32.05 8.70
CA GLY A 482 -15.15 -33.42 8.21
C GLY A 482 -15.22 -33.53 6.68
N THR A 483 -14.75 -32.50 5.97
CA THR A 483 -14.70 -32.47 4.51
C THR A 483 -13.99 -33.73 3.99
N PRO A 484 -14.66 -34.63 3.22
CA PRO A 484 -14.04 -35.85 2.73
C PRO A 484 -12.78 -35.50 1.93
N GLN A 485 -11.66 -36.17 2.22
CA GLN A 485 -10.33 -35.93 1.64
C GLN A 485 -10.31 -35.89 0.10
N GLU A 486 -11.35 -36.41 -0.57
CA GLU A 486 -11.47 -36.49 -2.03
C GLU A 486 -12.24 -35.33 -2.68
N GLN A 487 -12.95 -34.49 -1.92
CA GLN A 487 -13.62 -33.31 -2.50
C GLN A 487 -12.66 -32.12 -2.50
N THR A 488 -12.18 -31.77 -3.69
CA THR A 488 -11.39 -30.56 -3.93
C THR A 488 -12.15 -29.34 -3.41
N THR A 489 -11.75 -28.82 -2.26
CA THR A 489 -12.05 -27.43 -1.92
C THR A 489 -11.39 -26.57 -2.98
N ASP A 490 -12.20 -25.99 -3.88
CA ASP A 490 -11.72 -25.01 -4.85
C ASP A 490 -11.14 -23.82 -4.07
N ILE A 491 -9.82 -23.78 -3.94
CA ILE A 491 -9.09 -22.61 -3.42
C ILE A 491 -9.07 -21.61 -4.57
N VAL A 492 -9.94 -20.61 -4.52
CA VAL A 492 -9.96 -19.54 -5.51
C VAL A 492 -8.80 -18.60 -5.18
N MET A 493 -7.72 -18.69 -5.97
CA MET A 493 -6.59 -17.77 -5.84
C MET A 493 -6.98 -16.38 -6.36
N GLY A 494 -6.83 -15.37 -5.51
CA GLY A 494 -6.77 -13.97 -5.93
C GLY A 494 -5.68 -13.23 -5.12
N LYS A 495 -5.34 -12.01 -5.56
CA LYS A 495 -4.16 -11.22 -5.13
C LYS A 495 -4.02 -11.13 -3.58
N LEU A 496 -2.80 -11.40 -3.14
CA LEU A 496 -2.30 -11.50 -1.76
C LEU A 496 -2.67 -10.32 -0.85
N GLY A 497 -2.88 -10.62 0.43
CA GLY A 497 -3.07 -9.67 1.55
C GLY A 497 -4.48 -9.07 1.69
N LEU A 498 -5.27 -9.07 0.62
CA LEU A 498 -6.52 -8.30 0.53
C LEU A 498 -7.74 -9.14 0.12
N LEU A 499 -7.59 -10.46 0.09
CA LEU A 499 -8.64 -11.44 -0.19
C LEU A 499 -8.60 -12.50 0.91
N LEU A 500 -9.60 -12.50 1.78
CA LEU A 500 -9.86 -13.59 2.70
C LEU A 500 -10.01 -14.90 1.91
N LEU A 501 -9.00 -15.75 1.98
CA LEU A 501 -9.02 -17.09 1.41
C LEU A 501 -9.76 -18.04 2.37
N LYS A 502 -11.06 -17.82 2.56
CA LYS A 502 -11.94 -18.84 3.14
C LYS A 502 -12.10 -20.00 2.14
N PRO A 503 -11.88 -21.25 2.53
CA PRO A 503 -12.34 -22.38 1.73
C PRO A 503 -13.85 -22.30 1.50
N THR A 504 -14.29 -22.72 0.31
CA THR A 504 -15.72 -22.83 0.02
C THR A 504 -16.20 -24.16 0.61
N PRO A 505 -17.28 -24.21 1.42
CA PRO A 505 -17.77 -25.48 1.96
C PRO A 505 -17.97 -26.51 0.84
N PRO A 506 -17.65 -27.79 1.07
CA PRO A 506 -18.05 -28.84 0.13
C PRO A 506 -19.58 -28.81 -0.04
N LYS A 507 -20.06 -29.04 -1.27
CA LYS A 507 -21.50 -29.19 -1.63
C LYS A 507 -22.37 -27.92 -1.75
N VAL A 508 -21.81 -26.72 -1.79
CA VAL A 508 -22.60 -25.54 -2.19
C VAL A 508 -22.84 -25.51 -3.70
N SER A 509 -24.10 -25.24 -4.08
CA SER A 509 -24.56 -25.10 -5.47
C SER A 509 -23.77 -24.01 -6.21
N ARG A 510 -23.79 -24.01 -7.55
CA ARG A 510 -23.12 -22.95 -8.35
C ARG A 510 -23.58 -21.55 -7.97
N GLU A 511 -24.87 -21.39 -7.66
CA GLU A 511 -25.47 -20.13 -7.20
C GLU A 511 -24.98 -19.76 -5.79
N GLU A 512 -24.86 -20.71 -4.87
CA GLU A 512 -24.25 -20.48 -3.56
C GLU A 512 -22.74 -20.23 -3.64
N ARG A 513 -22.03 -20.84 -4.59
CA ARG A 513 -20.61 -20.57 -4.87
C ARG A 513 -20.40 -19.16 -5.42
N LEU A 514 -21.33 -18.62 -6.20
CA LEU A 514 -21.29 -17.21 -6.63
C LEU A 514 -21.43 -16.31 -5.40
N ASN A 515 -22.45 -16.53 -4.57
CA ASN A 515 -22.64 -15.81 -3.30
C ASN A 515 -21.46 -15.95 -2.30
N LEU A 516 -20.60 -16.99 -2.44
CA LEU A 516 -19.45 -17.27 -1.57
C LEU A 516 -18.08 -16.89 -2.17
N LYS A 517 -17.94 -16.84 -3.50
CA LYS A 517 -16.79 -16.26 -4.23
C LYS A 517 -16.78 -14.75 -4.07
N GLU A 518 -17.95 -14.16 -3.94
CA GLU A 518 -18.24 -12.73 -3.76
C GLU A 518 -17.94 -12.26 -2.33
N ARG A 519 -16.68 -12.41 -1.92
CA ARG A 519 -16.27 -11.91 -0.60
C ARG A 519 -16.04 -10.42 -0.69
N GLY A 520 -16.94 -9.71 -0.03
CA GLY A 520 -16.91 -8.28 0.16
C GLY A 520 -15.64 -7.75 0.79
N ARG A 521 -14.60 -7.58 -0.03
CA ARG A 521 -13.32 -6.97 0.35
C ARG A 521 -13.58 -5.70 1.15
N ALA A 522 -14.22 -4.71 0.54
CA ALA A 522 -14.52 -3.43 1.18
C ALA A 522 -15.23 -3.55 2.55
N LEU A 523 -16.38 -4.22 2.61
CA LEU A 523 -17.16 -4.30 3.87
C LEU A 523 -16.49 -5.15 4.96
N MET A 524 -15.74 -6.19 4.58
CA MET A 524 -15.02 -7.01 5.55
C MET A 524 -13.76 -6.32 6.06
N GLU A 525 -13.03 -5.58 5.21
CA GLU A 525 -11.94 -4.69 5.67
C GLU A 525 -12.48 -3.64 6.66
N ALA A 526 -13.60 -3.00 6.34
CA ALA A 526 -14.24 -2.08 7.26
C ALA A 526 -14.62 -2.74 8.60
N LEU A 527 -15.09 -3.99 8.55
CA LEU A 527 -15.45 -4.77 9.72
C LEU A 527 -14.21 -5.15 10.56
N THR A 528 -13.09 -5.50 9.93
CA THR A 528 -11.85 -5.82 10.66
C THR A 528 -11.36 -4.61 11.43
N VAL A 529 -11.40 -3.42 10.83
CA VAL A 529 -11.06 -2.18 11.52
C VAL A 529 -12.00 -1.93 12.70
N GLU A 530 -13.31 -2.04 12.50
CA GLU A 530 -14.30 -1.82 13.57
C GLU A 530 -14.11 -2.79 14.75
N LEU A 531 -13.91 -4.08 14.46
CA LEU A 531 -13.63 -5.09 15.48
C LEU A 531 -12.35 -4.82 16.24
N THR A 532 -11.31 -4.37 15.54
CA THR A 532 -10.02 -4.02 16.12
C THR A 532 -10.15 -2.84 17.07
N GLU A 533 -10.85 -1.78 16.67
CA GLU A 533 -11.09 -0.62 17.52
C GLU A 533 -11.89 -0.99 18.78
N GLN A 534 -12.83 -1.93 18.68
CA GLN A 534 -13.59 -2.41 19.84
C GLN A 534 -12.76 -3.30 20.76
N TRP A 535 -11.93 -4.19 20.19
CA TRP A 535 -11.02 -5.02 20.96
C TRP A 535 -9.99 -4.18 21.73
N LEU A 536 -9.37 -3.19 21.10
CA LEU A 536 -8.41 -2.29 21.74
C LEU A 536 -9.05 -1.48 22.87
N ARG A 537 -10.30 -1.05 22.69
CA ARG A 537 -11.09 -0.42 23.75
C ARG A 537 -11.31 -1.39 24.91
N HIS A 538 -11.61 -2.66 24.64
CA HIS A 538 -11.85 -3.67 25.67
C HIS A 538 -10.60 -4.04 26.47
N VAL A 539 -9.49 -4.32 25.79
CA VAL A 539 -8.30 -4.92 26.41
C VAL A 539 -7.34 -3.87 26.97
N LYS A 540 -7.29 -2.68 26.36
CA LYS A 540 -6.29 -1.65 26.71
C LYS A 540 -6.89 -0.36 27.27
N ASN A 541 -8.21 -0.27 27.33
CA ASN A 541 -8.92 0.98 27.63
C ASN A 541 -8.41 2.14 26.74
N ARG A 542 -8.06 1.82 25.47
CA ARG A 542 -7.51 2.75 24.50
C ARG A 542 -8.45 2.82 23.30
N SER A 543 -8.77 4.03 22.85
CA SER A 543 -9.41 4.27 21.57
C SER A 543 -8.33 4.61 20.55
N LEU A 544 -8.12 3.75 19.57
CA LEU A 544 -7.21 4.00 18.46
C LEU A 544 -8.08 4.30 17.23
N ALA A 545 -8.06 5.54 16.73
CA ALA A 545 -8.74 5.86 15.48
C ALA A 545 -7.87 5.35 14.32
N LEU A 546 -8.27 4.27 13.68
CA LEU A 546 -7.55 3.69 12.55
C LEU A 546 -7.97 4.40 11.26
N PRO A 547 -7.11 5.21 10.61
CA PRO A 547 -7.47 6.03 9.45
C PRO A 547 -7.43 5.23 8.12
N ILE A 548 -7.78 3.95 8.19
CA ILE A 548 -7.77 3.00 7.08
C ILE A 548 -9.20 2.58 6.76
N TYR A 549 -9.44 2.28 5.48
CA TYR A 549 -10.75 1.87 4.99
C TYR A 549 -11.89 2.81 5.38
N THR A 550 -11.60 4.11 5.52
CA THR A 550 -12.54 5.10 6.06
C THR A 550 -13.86 5.13 5.27
N ARG A 551 -13.80 4.96 3.95
CA ARG A 551 -14.97 5.06 3.06
C ARG A 551 -15.80 3.78 3.10
N GLU A 552 -15.13 2.64 3.17
CA GLU A 552 -15.72 1.34 3.39
C GLU A 552 -16.37 1.26 4.78
N ARG A 553 -15.76 1.88 5.80
CA ARG A 553 -16.34 2.02 7.15
C ARG A 553 -17.58 2.90 7.15
N GLN A 554 -17.58 4.00 6.41
CA GLN A 554 -18.79 4.81 6.21
C GLN A 554 -19.89 3.99 5.55
N LEU A 555 -19.54 3.18 4.55
CA LEU A 555 -20.48 2.31 3.85
C LEU A 555 -21.04 1.22 4.78
N LEU A 556 -20.19 0.51 5.53
CA LEU A 556 -20.60 -0.46 6.54
C LEU A 556 -21.52 0.17 7.59
N ASN A 557 -21.16 1.35 8.10
CA ASN A 557 -21.98 2.07 9.07
C ASN A 557 -23.32 2.53 8.49
N THR A 558 -23.35 2.96 7.23
CA THR A 558 -24.59 3.31 6.51
C THR A 558 -25.50 2.09 6.42
N LEU A 559 -24.94 0.93 6.04
CA LEU A 559 -25.68 -0.33 5.96
C LEU A 559 -26.21 -0.77 7.33
N ILE A 560 -25.37 -0.74 8.37
CA ILE A 560 -25.77 -1.07 9.75
C ILE A 560 -26.89 -0.16 10.23
N ASN A 561 -26.77 1.16 10.03
CA ASN A 561 -27.79 2.14 10.42
C ASN A 561 -29.12 1.88 9.73
N GLN A 562 -29.08 1.67 8.42
CA GLN A 562 -30.28 1.45 7.63
C GLN A 562 -31.01 0.19 8.10
N ILE A 563 -30.29 -0.91 8.26
CA ILE A 563 -30.87 -2.20 8.68
C ILE A 563 -31.38 -2.15 10.13
N SER A 564 -30.64 -1.48 11.02
CA SER A 564 -31.04 -1.26 12.42
C SER A 564 -32.37 -0.50 12.48
N LYS A 565 -32.51 0.57 11.70
CA LYS A 565 -33.73 1.37 11.59
C LYS A 565 -34.89 0.55 11.01
N GLU A 566 -34.68 -0.11 9.88
CA GLU A 566 -35.73 -0.88 9.18
C GLU A 566 -36.27 -2.05 10.01
N ARG A 567 -35.41 -2.71 10.79
CA ARG A 567 -35.78 -3.89 11.58
C ARG A 567 -36.11 -3.56 13.04
N ASN A 568 -35.96 -2.30 13.46
CA ASN A 568 -36.11 -1.86 14.84
C ASN A 568 -35.26 -2.71 15.83
N VAL A 569 -33.99 -2.92 15.49
CA VAL A 569 -33.00 -3.63 16.30
C VAL A 569 -31.80 -2.74 16.58
N SER A 570 -31.01 -3.04 17.61
CA SER A 570 -29.80 -2.27 17.93
C SER A 570 -28.76 -2.33 16.80
N ARG A 571 -27.90 -1.30 16.71
CA ARG A 571 -26.76 -1.30 15.78
C ARG A 571 -25.81 -2.46 16.07
N GLU A 572 -25.60 -2.77 17.35
CA GLU A 572 -24.74 -3.85 17.84
C GLU A 572 -25.26 -5.22 17.40
N GLU A 573 -26.58 -5.43 17.40
CA GLU A 573 -27.18 -6.67 16.91
C GLU A 573 -26.95 -6.86 15.40
N VAL A 574 -27.08 -5.79 14.61
CA VAL A 574 -26.78 -5.85 13.17
C VAL A 574 -25.29 -6.09 12.95
N LEU A 575 -24.41 -5.37 13.66
CA LEU A 575 -22.97 -5.57 13.58
C LEU A 575 -22.60 -7.02 13.90
N ALA A 576 -23.21 -7.63 14.94
CA ALA A 576 -22.97 -9.03 15.29
C ALA A 576 -23.27 -10.00 14.13
N LYS A 577 -24.18 -9.66 13.20
CA LYS A 577 -24.41 -10.45 11.97
C LYS A 577 -23.26 -10.36 10.98
N PHE A 578 -22.62 -9.20 10.87
CA PHE A 578 -21.39 -9.05 10.08
C PHE A 578 -20.23 -9.81 10.72
N VAL A 579 -20.06 -9.73 12.04
CA VAL A 579 -19.03 -10.49 12.76
C VAL A 579 -19.26 -12.00 12.62
N GLU A 580 -20.50 -12.46 12.73
CA GLU A 580 -20.89 -13.85 12.48
C GLU A 580 -20.53 -14.28 11.04
N ALA A 581 -20.80 -13.43 10.05
CA ALA A 581 -20.41 -13.68 8.66
C ALA A 581 -18.90 -13.76 8.44
N TYR A 582 -18.15 -13.03 9.25
CA TYR A 582 -16.71 -12.98 9.16
C TYR A 582 -16.05 -14.26 9.68
N PHE A 583 -16.54 -14.82 10.79
CA PHE A 583 -15.90 -15.96 11.48
C PHE A 583 -16.56 -17.33 11.27
N LYS A 584 -17.74 -17.43 10.64
CA LYS A 584 -18.41 -18.73 10.43
C LYS A 584 -18.42 -19.17 8.95
N PRO A 585 -18.24 -20.47 8.65
CA PRO A 585 -18.26 -21.01 7.29
C PRO A 585 -19.51 -20.64 6.47
N HIS A 586 -20.69 -20.67 7.10
CA HIS A 586 -21.97 -20.29 6.48
C HIS A 586 -22.46 -18.89 6.86
N GLY A 587 -21.66 -18.11 7.59
CA GLY A 587 -22.12 -16.85 8.16
C GLY A 587 -22.50 -15.81 7.09
N PHE A 588 -21.83 -15.79 5.93
CA PHE A 588 -22.18 -14.91 4.82
C PHE A 588 -23.56 -15.21 4.23
N LYS A 589 -23.92 -16.49 4.09
CA LYS A 589 -25.27 -16.88 3.67
C LYS A 589 -26.30 -16.40 4.69
N HIS A 590 -26.01 -16.57 5.99
CA HIS A 590 -26.89 -16.07 7.05
C HIS A 590 -27.02 -14.54 7.03
N LEU A 591 -25.94 -13.82 6.75
CA LEU A 591 -25.96 -12.37 6.61
C LEU A 591 -26.74 -11.95 5.37
N ALA A 592 -26.55 -12.60 4.22
CA ALA A 592 -27.33 -12.33 3.02
C ALA A 592 -28.82 -12.58 3.27
N ASP A 593 -29.19 -13.73 3.84
CA ASP A 593 -30.55 -14.05 4.27
C ASP A 593 -31.13 -12.97 5.22
N TYR A 594 -30.32 -12.54 6.18
CA TYR A 594 -30.68 -11.49 7.14
C TYR A 594 -30.87 -10.13 6.45
N LEU A 595 -29.99 -9.72 5.54
CA LEU A 595 -30.16 -8.45 4.82
C LEU A 595 -31.32 -8.50 3.82
N SER A 596 -31.59 -9.65 3.24
CA SER A 596 -32.69 -9.88 2.29
C SER A 596 -34.08 -10.00 2.93
N GLY A 597 -34.21 -9.63 4.21
CA GLY A 597 -35.53 -9.61 4.85
C GLY A 597 -36.09 -10.99 5.21
N LYS A 598 -35.30 -12.08 5.13
CA LYS A 598 -35.79 -13.43 5.45
C LYS A 598 -36.24 -13.49 6.91
N LYS A 599 -37.53 -13.73 7.12
CA LYS A 599 -38.10 -14.04 8.44
C LYS A 599 -38.10 -15.56 8.61
N ILE A 600 -37.47 -16.03 9.69
CA ILE A 600 -37.55 -17.43 10.09
C ILE A 600 -38.77 -17.55 11.00
N ASP A 601 -39.89 -18.02 10.46
CA ASP A 601 -40.99 -18.45 11.31
C ASP A 601 -40.62 -19.81 11.92
N ARG A 602 -40.24 -19.77 13.21
CA ARG A 602 -39.82 -20.95 13.96
C ARG A 602 -40.95 -21.96 14.19
N THR A 603 -42.20 -21.60 13.89
CA THR A 603 -43.37 -22.44 14.15
C THR A 603 -43.84 -23.27 12.94
N GLN A 604 -43.43 -22.92 11.71
CA GLN A 604 -43.99 -23.54 10.50
C GLN A 604 -42.98 -24.10 9.48
N SER A 605 -41.68 -24.08 9.75
CA SER A 605 -40.65 -24.53 8.78
C SER A 605 -40.79 -23.88 7.39
N LYS A 606 -41.47 -22.73 7.29
CA LYS A 606 -41.66 -21.93 6.08
C LYS A 606 -40.82 -20.67 6.19
N PHE A 607 -40.13 -20.35 5.10
CA PHE A 607 -39.32 -19.14 4.99
C PHE A 607 -40.11 -18.11 4.20
N GLU A 608 -40.41 -16.98 4.83
CA GLU A 608 -40.94 -15.81 4.13
C GLU A 608 -39.79 -14.83 3.89
N TYR A 609 -39.54 -14.55 2.61
CA TYR A 609 -38.61 -13.51 2.20
C TYR A 609 -39.39 -12.21 2.03
N ASP A 610 -38.76 -11.08 2.41
CA ASP A 610 -39.16 -9.81 1.82
C ASP A 610 -38.86 -9.91 0.32
N GLN A 611 -39.91 -10.12 -0.47
CA GLN A 611 -39.82 -10.23 -1.92
C GLN A 611 -39.16 -9.00 -2.55
N ASN A 612 -39.10 -7.87 -1.82
CA ASN A 612 -38.54 -6.63 -2.29
C ASN A 612 -37.02 -6.51 -2.09
N ARG A 613 -36.35 -7.41 -1.36
CA ARG A 613 -34.91 -7.29 -1.06
C ARG A 613 -34.15 -8.59 -1.22
N LYS A 614 -34.71 -9.54 -1.96
CA LYS A 614 -34.15 -10.90 -2.07
C LYS A 614 -32.67 -10.88 -2.49
N HIS A 615 -32.27 -9.95 -3.36
CA HIS A 615 -30.91 -9.85 -3.90
C HIS A 615 -30.09 -8.68 -3.32
N PHE A 616 -30.51 -8.09 -2.20
CA PHE A 616 -29.95 -6.82 -1.70
C PHE A 616 -28.43 -6.86 -1.48
N MET A 617 -27.89 -7.93 -0.87
CA MET A 617 -26.44 -8.06 -0.65
C MET A 617 -25.66 -8.18 -1.97
N GLN A 618 -26.17 -8.98 -2.91
CA GLN A 618 -25.57 -9.18 -4.23
C GLN A 618 -25.49 -7.85 -5.00
N ILE A 619 -26.54 -7.05 -4.91
CA ILE A 619 -26.60 -5.72 -5.54
C ILE A 619 -25.60 -4.77 -4.89
N ILE A 620 -25.51 -4.73 -3.56
CA ILE A 620 -24.54 -3.89 -2.85
C ILE A 620 -23.12 -4.20 -3.31
N TYR A 621 -22.74 -5.47 -3.38
CA TYR A 621 -21.38 -5.84 -3.80
C TYR A 621 -21.10 -5.52 -5.26
N ALA A 622 -22.07 -5.72 -6.15
CA ALA A 622 -21.94 -5.34 -7.55
C ALA A 622 -21.70 -3.82 -7.72
N LEU A 623 -22.39 -2.99 -6.93
CA LEU A 623 -22.20 -1.54 -6.94
C LEU A 623 -20.85 -1.13 -6.32
N ILE A 624 -20.40 -1.78 -5.24
CA ILE A 624 -19.07 -1.56 -4.66
C ILE A 624 -17.98 -1.86 -5.67
N GLU A 625 -18.09 -3.00 -6.38
CA GLU A 625 -17.12 -3.41 -7.39
C GLU A 625 -17.10 -2.41 -8.55
N TYR A 626 -18.28 -2.02 -9.04
CA TYR A 626 -18.41 -1.00 -10.07
C TYR A 626 -17.70 0.30 -9.68
N GLU A 627 -18.01 0.85 -8.51
CA GLU A 627 -17.39 2.11 -8.04
C GLU A 627 -15.88 1.96 -7.81
N SER A 628 -15.42 0.78 -7.39
CA SER A 628 -13.99 0.48 -7.22
C SER A 628 -13.26 0.42 -8.57
N GLN A 629 -13.86 -0.20 -9.59
CA GLN A 629 -13.31 -0.26 -10.94
C GLN A 629 -13.29 1.12 -11.62
N GLU A 630 -14.36 1.91 -11.47
CA GLU A 630 -14.39 3.28 -12.00
C GLU A 630 -13.35 4.18 -11.33
N ALA A 631 -13.15 3.99 -10.02
CA ALA A 631 -12.12 4.68 -9.27
C ALA A 631 -10.71 4.30 -9.76
N GLU A 632 -10.45 2.99 -9.95
CA GLU A 632 -9.19 2.49 -10.52
C GLU A 632 -8.92 3.05 -11.93
N ARG A 633 -9.92 3.01 -12.83
CA ARG A 633 -9.84 3.59 -14.18
C ARG A 633 -9.53 5.09 -14.16
N SER A 634 -10.12 5.81 -13.21
CA SER A 634 -9.98 7.25 -13.07
C SER A 634 -8.77 7.67 -12.22
N GLY A 635 -8.03 6.72 -11.64
CA GLY A 635 -6.93 6.98 -10.72
C GLY A 635 -7.35 7.72 -9.44
N ILE A 636 -8.62 7.62 -9.04
CA ILE A 636 -9.14 8.18 -7.79
C ILE A 636 -9.47 7.05 -6.81
N TYR A 637 -9.63 7.37 -5.53
CA TYR A 637 -10.20 6.41 -4.57
C TYR A 637 -11.72 6.35 -4.71
N PRO A 638 -12.37 5.19 -4.53
CA PRO A 638 -13.82 5.05 -4.62
C PRO A 638 -14.51 5.75 -3.46
N ASP A 639 -15.52 6.59 -3.71
CA ASP A 639 -16.26 7.31 -2.66
C ASP A 639 -17.53 6.57 -2.18
N TYR A 640 -17.85 5.48 -2.87
CA TYR A 640 -19.03 4.62 -2.67
C TYR A 640 -20.35 5.40 -2.61
N SER A 641 -20.44 6.54 -3.30
CA SER A 641 -21.61 7.41 -3.26
C SER A 641 -22.86 6.76 -3.89
N ILE A 642 -22.70 5.96 -4.95
CA ILE A 642 -23.81 5.23 -5.59
C ILE A 642 -24.29 4.13 -4.65
N THR A 643 -23.38 3.33 -4.09
CA THR A 643 -23.73 2.25 -3.17
C THR A 643 -24.40 2.80 -1.90
N LYS A 644 -23.84 3.86 -1.28
CA LYS A 644 -24.45 4.51 -0.10
C LYS A 644 -25.86 4.99 -0.41
N ASN A 645 -26.05 5.71 -1.52
CA ASN A 645 -27.35 6.25 -1.89
C ASN A 645 -28.34 5.17 -2.34
N TYR A 646 -27.86 4.04 -2.87
CA TYR A 646 -28.70 2.86 -3.11
C TYR A 646 -29.22 2.29 -1.79
N ILE A 647 -28.34 2.10 -0.78
CA ILE A 647 -28.69 1.59 0.54
C ILE A 647 -29.74 2.46 1.22
N THR A 648 -29.59 3.79 1.17
CA THR A 648 -30.51 4.75 1.82
C THR A 648 -31.73 5.10 0.98
N GLY A 649 -31.86 4.55 -0.23
CA GLY A 649 -32.96 4.87 -1.15
C GLY A 649 -32.94 6.30 -1.72
N SER A 650 -31.80 6.97 -1.69
CA SER A 650 -31.61 8.40 -2.04
C SER A 650 -30.80 8.61 -3.33
N LEU A 651 -30.90 7.70 -4.29
CA LEU A 651 -30.21 7.83 -5.59
C LEU A 651 -30.67 9.07 -6.38
N SER A 652 -29.70 9.88 -6.80
CA SER A 652 -29.95 11.00 -7.72
C SER A 652 -30.27 10.51 -9.14
N LEU A 653 -30.81 11.40 -9.99
CA LEU A 653 -31.03 11.09 -11.40
C LEU A 653 -29.74 10.71 -12.14
N SER A 654 -28.61 11.38 -11.81
CA SER A 654 -27.31 11.06 -12.41
C SER A 654 -26.80 9.69 -11.97
N GLN A 655 -26.94 9.34 -10.70
CA GLN A 655 -26.53 8.03 -10.19
C GLN A 655 -27.41 6.90 -10.77
N LYS A 656 -28.72 7.13 -10.88
CA LYS A 656 -29.66 6.22 -11.56
C LYS A 656 -29.21 5.95 -13.01
N ALA A 657 -28.81 6.98 -13.74
CA ALA A 657 -28.30 6.83 -15.11
C ALA A 657 -26.95 6.07 -15.16
N GLN A 658 -26.06 6.31 -14.19
CA GLN A 658 -24.79 5.56 -14.08
C GLN A 658 -25.03 4.08 -13.81
N ILE A 659 -25.97 3.73 -12.93
CA ILE A 659 -26.33 2.32 -12.68
C ILE A 659 -26.91 1.67 -13.94
N GLU A 660 -27.76 2.37 -14.71
CA GLU A 660 -28.24 1.84 -16.00
C GLU A 660 -27.10 1.59 -17.01
N LEU A 661 -26.12 2.49 -17.09
CA LEU A 661 -24.93 2.29 -17.92
C LEU A 661 -24.12 1.07 -17.46
N PHE A 662 -23.91 0.95 -16.14
CA PHE A 662 -23.28 -0.20 -15.51
C PHE A 662 -24.01 -1.50 -15.91
N LEU A 663 -25.34 -1.58 -15.73
CA LEU A 663 -26.13 -2.77 -16.06
C LEU A 663 -26.06 -3.16 -17.54
N ARG A 664 -25.92 -2.19 -18.45
CA ARG A 664 -25.74 -2.46 -19.89
C ARG A 664 -24.36 -3.02 -20.22
N GLY A 665 -23.32 -2.56 -19.52
CA GLY A 665 -21.95 -3.05 -19.67
C GLY A 665 -21.68 -4.35 -18.91
N TYR A 666 -22.48 -4.64 -17.90
CA TYR A 666 -22.26 -5.73 -16.96
C TYR A 666 -22.25 -7.12 -17.62
N SER A 667 -23.06 -7.33 -18.67
CA SER A 667 -23.06 -8.60 -19.40
C SER A 667 -21.79 -8.85 -20.25
N ARG A 668 -20.90 -7.84 -20.36
CA ARG A 668 -19.69 -7.89 -21.19
C ARG A 668 -18.39 -7.82 -20.39
N ALA A 669 -18.44 -7.36 -19.13
CA ALA A 669 -17.26 -7.23 -18.29
C ALA A 669 -16.97 -8.54 -17.54
N ALA A 670 -15.69 -8.88 -17.37
CA ALA A 670 -15.26 -9.86 -16.39
C ALA A 670 -15.39 -9.22 -14.99
N SER A 671 -16.60 -9.21 -14.44
CA SER A 671 -16.87 -8.81 -13.06
C SER A 671 -16.71 -10.03 -12.15
N ASP A 672 -16.13 -9.82 -10.97
CA ASP A 672 -15.94 -10.85 -9.95
C ASP A 672 -17.26 -11.16 -9.21
N VAL A 673 -18.17 -10.20 -9.14
CA VAL A 673 -19.58 -10.38 -8.75
C VAL A 673 -20.39 -10.71 -9.99
N GLN A 674 -21.36 -11.64 -9.90
CA GLN A 674 -22.32 -11.89 -10.98
C GLN A 674 -23.75 -11.62 -10.51
N LEU A 675 -24.39 -10.57 -11.05
CA LEU A 675 -25.82 -10.30 -10.85
C LEU A 675 -26.70 -11.34 -11.56
N THR A 676 -27.64 -11.92 -10.81
CA THR A 676 -28.72 -12.74 -11.41
C THR A 676 -29.67 -11.86 -12.23
N PRO A 677 -30.40 -12.41 -13.22
CA PRO A 677 -31.44 -11.66 -13.93
C PRO A 677 -32.46 -11.00 -12.99
N GLN A 678 -32.79 -11.66 -11.88
CA GLN A 678 -33.70 -11.16 -10.85
C GLN A 678 -33.08 -9.98 -10.08
N ALA A 679 -31.78 -10.03 -9.76
CA ALA A 679 -31.08 -8.90 -9.13
C ALA A 679 -31.03 -7.68 -10.06
N ILE A 680 -30.79 -7.89 -11.37
CA ILE A 680 -30.83 -6.82 -12.37
C ILE A 680 -32.21 -6.17 -12.41
N GLU A 681 -33.27 -6.98 -12.42
CA GLU A 681 -34.65 -6.47 -12.41
C GLU A 681 -34.98 -5.74 -11.11
N GLU A 682 -34.49 -6.22 -9.98
CA GLU A 682 -34.63 -5.54 -8.69
C GLU A 682 -33.97 -4.15 -8.71
N ILE A 683 -32.78 -4.01 -9.30
CA ILE A 683 -32.10 -2.72 -9.49
C ILE A 683 -32.93 -1.79 -10.38
N ARG A 684 -33.43 -2.27 -11.53
CA ARG A 684 -34.26 -1.47 -12.46
C ARG A 684 -35.54 -0.97 -11.81
N ASN A 685 -36.16 -1.77 -10.95
CA ASN A 685 -37.34 -1.35 -10.20
C ASN A 685 -37.03 -0.23 -9.20
N VAL A 686 -35.84 -0.21 -8.59
CA VAL A 686 -35.37 0.91 -7.76
C VAL A 686 -35.12 2.16 -8.60
N ILE A 687 -34.44 2.02 -9.74
CA ILE A 687 -34.09 3.13 -10.65
C ILE A 687 -35.35 3.82 -11.18
N SER A 688 -36.30 3.04 -11.69
CA SER A 688 -37.53 3.55 -12.32
C SER A 688 -38.51 4.23 -11.35
N GLY A 689 -38.22 4.25 -10.04
CA GLY A 689 -39.08 4.89 -9.04
C GLY A 689 -40.36 4.13 -8.73
N LYS A 690 -40.66 3.03 -9.45
CA LYS A 690 -41.79 2.12 -9.17
C LYS A 690 -41.80 1.57 -7.74
N LYS A 691 -40.69 1.69 -7.02
CA LYS A 691 -40.44 1.13 -5.68
C LYS A 691 -40.22 2.17 -4.58
N GLN A 692 -39.94 3.44 -4.90
CA GLN A 692 -39.61 4.46 -3.87
C GLN A 692 -40.82 4.83 -2.99
N GLU A 693 -42.05 4.62 -3.45
CA GLU A 693 -43.27 4.82 -2.64
C GLU A 693 -43.49 3.75 -1.54
N LYS A 694 -42.76 2.62 -1.56
CA LYS A 694 -42.90 1.52 -0.59
C LYS A 694 -41.70 1.27 0.31
N LEU A 695 -40.52 1.84 0.01
CA LEU A 695 -39.32 1.75 0.87
C LEU A 695 -39.24 2.89 1.90
N ALA A 696 -40.01 3.97 1.69
CA ALA A 696 -40.12 5.11 2.61
C ALA A 696 -41.36 5.02 3.54
N ALA A 697 -42.24 4.04 3.31
CA ALA A 697 -43.37 3.67 4.18
C ALA A 697 -42.99 2.43 4.99
#